data_AF-W4G583-F1
#
_entry.id   AF-W4G583-F1
#
_cell.length_a   1.000
_cell.length_b   1.000
_cell.length_c   1.000
_cell.angle_alpha   90.00
_cell.angle_beta   90.00
_cell.angle_gamma   90.00
#
_symmetry.space_group_name_H-M   'P 1'
#
loop_
_entity.id
_entity.type
_entity.pdbx_description
1 polymer ?
#
loop_
_entity_poly.entity_id
_entity_poly.type
_entity_poly.pdbx_seq_one_letter_code
_entity_poly.pdbx_strand_id
1 'polypeptide(L)'
;MLHELFAFLPVVDQHVHNVIENPGQIPLHHILAETSDPTVLADHVPHTLCYLRTLHDLASLFTCGADEVETVRQSIPVEQLAMLSYVNVHALLIDDGYQPRGLVNYPLEWHTQYVPVVKRIYRIEVEVSKFIDDVSNPAYDTIDGVRAAFEAAVRADHGSIVGLKSVACYRTGLSIQPTYDIAAVAAVYATIRADIKAQVDPPPFRLMQKTLIDYLIIVALELALELDIPLQFHTGFGDTDMQLEWGNPTLLKPLLDMPQFQRAKIVLLHSSYPYSREAGYLASVYPHVYVDMGLAVPRLSLEGMKSTVGQLLELCPISKLLFSSDGTITPETTFIGVKWAKFVLAELLQECITANELTVDQALASAKKIFFENAVALYHLPVPVYSIIMPSDAPSVVGVPGGVKVVRLVWCGNDGVLRAKCVQAHRAFTRVQREGLALTSAVQGLMAYADILVPNCGLTSSEDLWVMPDVSTIIQLPHHPKHAMTLVHLKDRDGGTSLCPRSTAHRQVERLKELGLDVYCGFENEFNLYTAQNEPVDSTSYCQTLAINQSATFLDDLVEAIADIGAPLWLVHPEACVGQFEVTLTKLLAMEAADMQLYLREIIKGVAFQNGYQACFLPKPFEMQAGNGAHLHLSLWRGHDNLTTDLPPLVKHFMAGILAHLDGILAVSCATVNSYARLAPGCWYKP
;
A
#
# COMPACT_ATOMS: atom_id res chain seq x y z
N MET A 1 -14.16 -4.09 3.92
CA MET A 1 -13.90 -2.65 3.70
C MET A 1 -12.79 -2.15 4.61
N LEU A 2 -12.97 -2.10 5.95
CA LEU A 2 -11.94 -1.58 6.87
C LEU A 2 -10.57 -2.27 6.75
N HIS A 3 -10.52 -3.59 6.53
CA HIS A 3 -9.27 -4.31 6.26
C HIS A 3 -8.43 -3.71 5.13
N GLU A 4 -9.07 -3.34 4.02
CA GLU A 4 -8.38 -2.72 2.87
C GLU A 4 -7.89 -1.31 3.21
N LEU A 5 -8.63 -0.60 4.07
CA LEU A 5 -8.29 0.77 4.48
C LEU A 5 -7.13 0.77 5.47
N PHE A 6 -7.12 -0.19 6.39
CA PHE A 6 -6.12 -0.26 7.45
C PHE A 6 -4.77 -0.75 6.93
N ALA A 7 -4.75 -1.52 5.84
CA ALA A 7 -3.53 -2.00 5.20
C ALA A 7 -2.51 -0.86 4.95
N PHE A 8 -2.99 0.33 4.57
CA PHE A 8 -2.15 1.49 4.24
C PHE A 8 -1.92 2.47 5.38
N LEU A 9 -2.50 2.23 6.56
CA LEU A 9 -2.28 3.12 7.69
C LEU A 9 -0.78 3.13 8.06
N PRO A 10 -0.16 4.32 8.22
CA PRO A 10 1.18 4.41 8.76
C PRO A 10 1.17 3.90 10.21
N VAL A 11 2.27 3.30 10.61
CA VAL A 11 2.43 2.74 11.96
C VAL A 11 3.64 3.34 12.65
N VAL A 12 3.48 3.74 13.90
CA VAL A 12 4.56 3.94 14.86
C VAL A 12 4.56 2.71 15.78
N ASP A 13 5.63 1.94 15.73
CA ASP A 13 5.84 0.86 16.67
C ASP A 13 6.51 1.42 17.92
N GLN A 14 5.70 1.71 18.94
CA GLN A 14 6.15 2.43 20.14
C GLN A 14 6.93 1.56 21.13
N HIS A 15 6.96 0.25 20.92
CA HIS A 15 7.77 -0.68 21.71
C HIS A 15 8.12 -1.92 20.90
N VAL A 16 9.41 -2.08 20.61
CA VAL A 16 9.99 -3.20 19.88
C VAL A 16 11.38 -3.49 20.43
N HIS A 17 11.91 -4.68 20.20
CA HIS A 17 13.28 -5.06 20.51
C HIS A 17 14.16 -5.08 19.26
N ASN A 18 15.47 -5.09 19.49
CA ASN A 18 16.43 -5.05 18.41
C ASN A 18 16.45 -6.37 17.60
N VAL A 19 16.90 -6.27 16.36
CA VAL A 19 17.13 -7.38 15.44
C VAL A 19 18.57 -7.87 15.62
N ILE A 20 18.77 -9.18 15.59
CA ILE A 20 20.10 -9.79 15.69
C ILE A 20 20.75 -9.99 14.33
N GLU A 21 22.05 -10.21 14.33
CA GLU A 21 22.78 -10.71 13.17
C GLU A 21 22.35 -12.14 12.83
N ASN A 22 22.15 -12.43 11.54
CA ASN A 22 21.75 -13.73 11.00
C ASN A 22 20.46 -14.33 11.63
N PRO A 23 19.36 -13.57 11.72
CA PRO A 23 18.18 -14.01 12.47
C PRO A 23 17.44 -15.19 11.81
N GLY A 24 17.66 -15.43 10.51
CA GLY A 24 17.14 -16.59 9.79
C GLY A 24 17.64 -17.93 10.33
N GLN A 25 18.76 -17.95 11.08
CA GLN A 25 19.26 -19.17 11.73
C GLN A 25 18.49 -19.54 13.00
N ILE A 26 17.71 -18.60 13.57
CA ILE A 26 16.88 -18.86 14.74
C ILE A 26 15.57 -19.49 14.26
N PRO A 27 15.25 -20.71 14.73
CA PRO A 27 13.99 -21.35 14.35
C PRO A 27 12.81 -20.48 14.74
N LEU A 28 11.81 -20.40 13.87
CA LEU A 28 10.62 -19.57 14.04
C LEU A 28 9.90 -19.88 15.36
N HIS A 29 9.86 -21.15 15.78
CA HIS A 29 9.23 -21.54 17.04
C HIS A 29 9.97 -21.01 18.28
N HIS A 30 11.26 -20.68 18.20
CA HIS A 30 11.98 -20.01 19.29
C HIS A 30 11.57 -18.54 19.42
N ILE A 31 11.33 -17.88 18.28
CA ILE A 31 10.96 -16.47 18.23
C ILE A 31 9.48 -16.28 18.67
N LEU A 32 8.68 -17.34 18.49
CA LEU A 32 7.24 -17.31 18.76
C LEU A 32 6.82 -17.66 20.20
N ALA A 33 7.77 -17.87 21.11
CA ALA A 33 7.50 -18.31 22.47
C ALA A 33 8.20 -17.42 23.51
N GLU A 34 7.59 -17.34 24.70
CA GLU A 34 8.18 -16.67 25.87
C GLU A 34 9.05 -17.62 26.71
N THR A 35 9.11 -18.90 26.37
CA THR A 35 9.89 -19.88 27.13
C THR A 35 11.23 -20.16 26.47
N SER A 36 12.26 -20.40 27.29
CA SER A 36 13.53 -20.95 26.84
C SER A 36 13.65 -22.46 27.06
N ASP A 37 12.60 -23.12 27.54
CA ASP A 37 12.60 -24.56 27.78
C ASP A 37 12.68 -25.34 26.45
N PRO A 38 13.76 -26.13 26.21
CA PRO A 38 13.96 -26.80 24.93
C PRO A 38 12.85 -27.81 24.59
N THR A 39 12.26 -28.46 25.60
CA THR A 39 11.17 -29.43 25.40
C THR A 39 9.91 -28.72 24.97
N VAL A 40 9.55 -27.61 25.63
CA VAL A 40 8.37 -26.83 25.22
C VAL A 40 8.56 -26.25 23.83
N LEU A 41 9.74 -25.70 23.54
CA LEU A 41 10.07 -25.15 22.23
C LEU A 41 9.94 -26.20 21.12
N ALA A 42 10.54 -27.38 21.28
CA ALA A 42 10.54 -28.41 20.24
C ALA A 42 9.20 -29.15 20.11
N ASP A 43 8.60 -29.54 21.24
CA ASP A 43 7.50 -30.51 21.25
C ASP A 43 6.12 -29.87 21.34
N HIS A 44 6.02 -28.57 21.69
CA HIS A 44 4.74 -27.93 22.00
C HIS A 44 4.48 -26.64 21.22
N VAL A 45 5.46 -25.74 21.07
CA VAL A 45 5.26 -24.49 20.33
C VAL A 45 4.79 -24.71 18.88
N PRO A 46 5.30 -25.70 18.13
CA PRO A 46 4.83 -25.98 16.77
C PRO A 46 3.34 -26.33 16.65
N HIS A 47 2.69 -26.70 17.77
CA HIS A 47 1.27 -27.03 17.83
C HIS A 47 0.39 -25.86 18.29
N THR A 48 0.98 -24.69 18.56
CA THR A 48 0.23 -23.50 18.96
C THR A 48 -0.44 -22.82 17.76
N LEU A 49 -1.61 -22.22 17.98
CA LEU A 49 -2.30 -21.45 16.94
C LEU A 49 -1.47 -20.25 16.45
N CYS A 50 -0.66 -19.64 17.33
CA CYS A 50 0.25 -18.56 16.97
C CYS A 50 1.28 -19.03 15.95
N TYR A 51 1.94 -20.16 16.21
CA TYR A 51 2.94 -20.71 15.30
C TYR A 51 2.35 -21.10 13.94
N LEU A 52 1.28 -21.91 13.94
CA LEU A 52 0.65 -22.38 12.70
C LEU A 52 0.14 -21.23 11.83
N ARG A 53 -0.48 -20.22 12.44
CA ARG A 53 -0.95 -19.03 11.74
C ARG A 53 0.21 -18.22 11.17
N THR A 54 1.28 -18.05 11.95
CA THR A 54 2.48 -17.31 11.49
C THR A 54 3.14 -18.02 10.31
N LEU A 55 3.17 -19.35 10.26
CA LEU A 55 3.64 -20.09 9.08
C LEU A 55 2.84 -19.71 7.82
N HIS A 56 1.51 -19.65 7.89
CA HIS A 56 0.69 -19.24 6.75
C HIS A 56 0.91 -17.77 6.36
N ASP A 57 1.11 -16.91 7.34
CA ASP A 57 1.38 -15.49 7.11
C ASP A 57 2.71 -15.27 6.40
N LEU A 58 3.75 -15.97 6.83
CA LEU A 58 5.09 -15.91 6.23
C LEU A 58 5.16 -16.62 4.89
N ALA A 59 4.48 -17.76 4.73
CA ALA A 59 4.32 -18.42 3.43
C ALA A 59 3.73 -17.46 2.39
N SER A 60 2.71 -16.69 2.79
CA SER A 60 2.11 -15.67 1.94
C SER A 60 3.07 -14.50 1.67
N LEU A 61 3.85 -14.05 2.68
CA LEU A 61 4.82 -12.97 2.53
C LEU A 61 5.96 -13.35 1.56
N PHE A 62 6.44 -14.60 1.66
CA PHE A 62 7.57 -15.11 0.88
C PHE A 62 7.14 -15.78 -0.43
N THR A 63 5.84 -15.94 -0.66
CA THR A 63 5.29 -16.62 -1.85
C THR A 63 5.76 -18.08 -1.96
N CYS A 64 5.74 -18.82 -0.84
CA CYS A 64 6.14 -20.22 -0.74
C CYS A 64 5.10 -21.09 -0.01
N GLY A 65 5.34 -22.41 0.06
CA GLY A 65 4.57 -23.33 0.91
C GLY A 65 4.85 -23.13 2.41
N ALA A 66 3.88 -23.48 3.27
CA ALA A 66 4.03 -23.36 4.73
C ALA A 66 5.14 -24.24 5.31
N ASP A 67 5.39 -25.37 4.68
CA ASP A 67 6.48 -26.31 4.96
C ASP A 67 7.86 -25.81 4.48
N GLU A 68 7.89 -24.84 3.57
CA GLU A 68 9.10 -24.26 3.01
C GLU A 68 9.56 -23.01 3.78
N VAL A 69 8.73 -22.45 4.67
CA VAL A 69 8.97 -21.17 5.34
C VAL A 69 10.33 -21.10 6.03
N GLU A 70 10.70 -22.10 6.82
CA GLU A 70 12.00 -22.06 7.53
C GLU A 70 13.19 -22.07 6.58
N THR A 71 13.14 -22.92 5.55
CA THR A 71 14.19 -22.99 4.53
C THR A 71 14.33 -21.65 3.80
N VAL A 72 13.19 -21.04 3.45
CA VAL A 72 13.16 -19.74 2.77
C VAL A 72 13.69 -18.64 3.70
N ARG A 73 13.27 -18.60 4.97
CA ARG A 73 13.77 -17.64 5.97
C ARG A 73 15.29 -17.70 6.13
N GLN A 74 15.87 -18.90 6.14
CA GLN A 74 17.32 -19.09 6.23
C GLN A 74 18.06 -18.59 4.98
N SER A 75 17.39 -18.55 3.83
CA SER A 75 17.98 -18.14 2.55
C SER A 75 17.88 -16.64 2.26
N ILE A 76 16.92 -15.93 2.88
CA ILE A 76 16.70 -14.51 2.63
C ILE A 76 17.66 -13.68 3.50
N PRO A 77 18.45 -12.76 2.92
CA PRO A 77 19.25 -11.82 3.68
C PRO A 77 18.41 -10.95 4.61
N VAL A 78 18.92 -10.63 5.79
CA VAL A 78 18.18 -9.85 6.80
C VAL A 78 17.74 -8.47 6.31
N GLU A 79 18.53 -7.86 5.42
CA GLU A 79 18.20 -6.60 4.77
C GLU A 79 16.94 -6.71 3.92
N GLN A 80 16.77 -7.83 3.21
CA GLN A 80 15.58 -8.11 2.42
C GLN A 80 14.38 -8.44 3.32
N LEU A 81 14.59 -9.16 4.43
CA LEU A 81 13.55 -9.38 5.44
C LEU A 81 13.05 -8.07 6.06
N ALA A 82 13.95 -7.13 6.36
CA ALA A 82 13.61 -5.81 6.88
C ALA A 82 12.81 -4.98 5.88
N MET A 83 13.23 -4.95 4.61
CA MET A 83 12.48 -4.27 3.54
C MET A 83 11.05 -4.81 3.38
N LEU A 84 10.87 -6.13 3.49
CA LEU A 84 9.56 -6.77 3.42
C LEU A 84 8.72 -6.52 4.68
N SER A 85 9.35 -6.46 5.84
CA SER A 85 8.65 -6.46 7.13
C SER A 85 8.26 -5.07 7.63
N TYR A 86 9.02 -4.04 7.29
CA TYR A 86 8.81 -2.66 7.76
C TYR A 86 7.96 -1.81 6.81
N VAL A 87 7.21 -2.44 5.91
CA VAL A 87 6.29 -1.74 4.98
C VAL A 87 5.26 -0.94 5.78
N ASN A 88 5.20 0.37 5.53
CA ASN A 88 4.35 1.35 6.23
C ASN A 88 4.69 1.58 7.72
N VAL A 89 5.82 1.09 8.21
CA VAL A 89 6.37 1.46 9.52
C VAL A 89 7.16 2.76 9.39
N HIS A 90 6.80 3.75 10.20
CA HIS A 90 7.33 5.11 10.10
C HIS A 90 8.22 5.48 11.28
N ALA A 91 8.04 4.82 12.42
CA ALA A 91 8.97 4.90 13.53
C ALA A 91 9.09 3.57 14.27
N LEU A 92 10.31 3.25 14.70
CA LEU A 92 10.60 2.16 15.65
C LEU A 92 11.18 2.77 16.93
N LEU A 93 10.53 2.53 18.08
CA LEU A 93 11.06 2.89 19.39
C LEU A 93 11.60 1.63 20.06
N ILE A 94 12.92 1.46 19.96
CA ILE A 94 13.60 0.22 20.30
C ILE A 94 13.99 0.23 21.77
N ASP A 95 13.48 -0.73 22.54
CA ASP A 95 14.00 -1.08 23.86
C ASP A 95 15.36 -1.74 23.71
N ASP A 96 16.39 -0.96 24.03
CA ASP A 96 17.80 -1.28 23.79
C ASP A 96 18.46 -2.05 24.94
N GLY A 97 17.72 -2.33 26.02
CA GLY A 97 18.21 -3.14 27.12
C GLY A 97 17.92 -4.62 26.97
N TYR A 98 17.24 -5.05 25.90
CA TYR A 98 17.04 -6.46 25.61
C TYR A 98 18.15 -7.03 24.74
N GLN A 99 18.92 -7.97 25.30
CA GLN A 99 19.97 -8.70 24.59
C GLN A 99 19.70 -10.22 24.69
N PRO A 100 19.37 -10.89 23.57
CA PRO A 100 19.28 -12.35 23.55
C PRO A 100 20.63 -12.99 23.90
N ARG A 101 20.62 -14.05 24.73
CA ARG A 101 21.85 -14.72 25.18
C ARG A 101 22.62 -15.32 24.01
N GLY A 102 23.91 -15.00 23.92
CA GLY A 102 24.81 -15.58 22.91
C GLY A 102 24.61 -15.08 21.48
N LEU A 103 23.76 -14.08 21.28
CA LEU A 103 23.49 -13.47 19.98
C LEU A 103 23.95 -12.02 20.00
N VAL A 104 24.19 -11.44 18.81
CA VAL A 104 24.65 -10.06 18.65
C VAL A 104 23.53 -9.25 18.00
N ASN A 105 23.17 -8.13 18.62
CA ASN A 105 22.20 -7.19 18.09
C ASN A 105 22.86 -6.28 17.04
N TYR A 106 22.13 -5.92 15.97
CA TYR A 106 22.59 -4.88 15.05
C TYR A 106 22.71 -3.52 15.77
N PRO A 107 23.63 -2.62 15.34
CA PRO A 107 23.60 -1.23 15.76
C PRO A 107 22.24 -0.61 15.45
N LEU A 108 21.74 0.27 16.32
CA LEU A 108 20.40 0.86 16.15
C LEU A 108 20.30 1.68 14.85
N GLU A 109 21.41 2.27 14.40
CA GLU A 109 21.52 3.03 13.15
C GLU A 109 21.22 2.17 11.92
N TRP A 110 21.39 0.85 12.00
CA TRP A 110 21.06 -0.07 10.90
C TRP A 110 19.59 0.05 10.48
N HIS A 111 18.68 0.23 11.44
CA HIS A 111 17.24 0.35 11.17
C HIS A 111 16.87 1.62 10.40
N THR A 112 17.71 2.66 10.44
CA THR A 112 17.45 3.95 9.74
C THR A 112 17.46 3.82 8.22
N GLN A 113 17.99 2.71 7.69
CA GLN A 113 17.97 2.38 6.26
C GLN A 113 16.57 1.97 5.78
N TYR A 114 15.69 1.54 6.69
CA TYR A 114 14.39 0.96 6.37
C TYR A 114 13.21 1.75 6.96
N VAL A 115 13.43 2.43 8.08
CA VAL A 115 12.40 3.21 8.77
C VAL A 115 12.86 4.66 8.95
N PRO A 116 12.00 5.66 8.64
CA PRO A 116 12.36 7.08 8.70
C PRO A 116 12.84 7.56 10.07
N VAL A 117 12.25 7.04 11.15
CA VAL A 117 12.56 7.46 12.52
C VAL A 117 12.90 6.24 13.37
N VAL A 118 14.08 6.25 13.99
CA VAL A 118 14.49 5.23 14.96
C VAL A 118 14.88 5.95 16.24
N LYS A 119 14.32 5.51 17.36
CA LYS A 119 14.58 6.10 18.68
C LYS A 119 14.74 5.01 19.73
N ARG A 120 15.28 5.40 20.88
CA ARG A 120 15.62 4.52 21.99
C ARG A 120 14.58 4.61 23.10
N ILE A 121 14.21 3.45 23.63
CA ILE A 121 13.53 3.29 24.92
C ILE A 121 14.57 2.71 25.89
N TYR A 122 14.95 3.49 26.90
CA TYR A 122 16.04 3.15 27.80
C TYR A 122 15.57 2.25 28.94
N ARG A 123 16.04 0.99 28.99
CA ARG A 123 15.62 0.00 30.00
C ARG A 123 16.37 0.15 31.32
N ILE A 124 15.67 0.66 32.33
CA ILE A 124 16.26 1.10 33.61
C ILE A 124 17.04 -0.01 34.30
N GLU A 125 16.44 -1.19 34.51
CA GLU A 125 17.05 -2.24 35.32
C GLU A 125 18.28 -2.86 34.69
N VAL A 126 18.41 -2.82 33.36
CA VAL A 126 19.57 -3.36 32.65
C VAL A 126 20.69 -2.34 32.60
N GLU A 127 20.37 -1.10 32.27
CA GLU A 127 21.39 -0.06 32.17
C GLU A 127 21.97 0.32 33.53
N VAL A 128 21.14 0.38 34.56
CA VAL A 128 21.63 0.63 35.93
C VAL A 128 22.51 -0.52 36.41
N SER A 129 22.18 -1.77 36.09
CA SER A 129 23.04 -2.92 36.40
C SER A 129 24.47 -2.77 35.87
N LYS A 130 24.67 -2.15 34.69
CA LYS A 130 26.02 -1.92 34.13
C LYS A 130 26.86 -1.00 35.00
N PHE A 131 26.27 0.05 35.59
CA PHE A 131 26.98 0.91 36.55
C PHE A 131 27.33 0.15 37.83
N ILE A 132 26.42 -0.73 38.28
CA ILE A 132 26.62 -1.54 39.49
C ILE A 132 27.71 -2.61 39.26
N ASP A 133 27.82 -3.16 38.06
CA ASP A 133 28.86 -4.13 37.66
C ASP A 133 30.25 -3.50 37.49
N ASP A 134 30.32 -2.21 37.14
CA ASP A 134 31.59 -1.50 37.00
C ASP A 134 32.20 -1.20 38.38
N VAL A 135 32.89 -2.20 38.93
CA VAL A 135 33.66 -2.10 40.19
C VAL A 135 34.90 -1.23 40.08
N SER A 136 35.30 -0.86 38.85
CA SER A 136 36.50 -0.05 38.61
C SER A 136 36.25 1.44 38.84
N ASN A 137 34.99 1.89 38.71
CA ASN A 137 34.61 3.28 38.91
C ASN A 137 34.15 3.55 40.36
N PRO A 138 34.91 4.33 41.16
CA PRO A 138 34.57 4.62 42.55
C PRO A 138 33.30 5.45 42.71
N ALA A 139 32.87 6.20 41.68
CA ALA A 139 31.62 6.97 41.74
C ALA A 139 30.42 6.05 41.98
N TYR A 140 30.46 4.83 41.43
CA TYR A 140 29.40 3.84 41.57
C TYR A 140 29.47 3.10 42.91
N ASP A 141 30.34 3.46 43.84
CA ASP A 141 30.36 2.87 45.18
C ASP A 141 29.22 3.37 46.08
N THR A 142 28.50 4.40 45.64
CA THR A 142 27.34 4.97 46.34
C THR A 142 26.11 4.97 45.44
N ILE A 143 24.92 4.87 46.04
CA ILE A 143 23.67 4.95 45.29
C ILE A 143 23.48 6.33 44.64
N ASP A 144 23.97 7.39 45.27
CA ASP A 144 23.92 8.75 44.71
C ASP A 144 24.76 8.87 43.43
N GLY A 145 25.93 8.22 43.39
CA GLY A 145 26.75 8.20 42.18
C GLY A 145 26.14 7.37 41.06
N VAL A 146 25.47 6.25 41.37
CA VAL A 146 24.70 5.48 40.37
C VAL A 146 23.51 6.29 39.86
N ARG A 147 22.76 6.96 40.75
CA ARG A 147 21.68 7.87 40.37
C ARG A 147 22.20 8.96 39.43
N ALA A 148 23.28 9.64 39.79
CA ALA A 148 23.86 10.71 38.99
C ALA A 148 24.30 10.21 37.60
N ALA A 149 24.86 9.01 37.52
CA ALA A 149 25.27 8.39 36.26
C ALA A 149 24.08 8.02 35.37
N PHE A 150 23.03 7.42 35.95
CA PHE A 150 21.78 7.12 35.26
C PHE A 150 21.13 8.38 34.70
N GLU A 151 20.94 9.40 35.53
CA GLU A 151 20.33 10.65 35.07
C GLU A 151 21.19 11.35 34.01
N ALA A 152 22.53 11.35 34.18
CA ALA A 152 23.43 11.93 33.19
C ALA A 152 23.38 11.19 31.85
N ALA A 153 23.31 9.86 31.85
CA ALA A 153 23.23 9.05 30.64
C ALA A 153 21.96 9.36 29.84
N VAL A 154 20.81 9.47 30.51
CA VAL A 154 19.54 9.80 29.86
C VAL A 154 19.52 11.26 29.37
N ARG A 155 20.03 12.22 30.18
CA ARG A 155 20.10 13.64 29.77
C ARG A 155 21.05 13.86 28.58
N ALA A 156 22.19 13.16 28.56
CA ALA A 156 23.20 13.33 27.53
C ALA A 156 22.74 12.88 26.14
N ASP A 157 21.85 11.88 26.07
CA ASP A 157 21.29 11.36 24.81
C ASP A 157 19.79 11.66 24.67
N HIS A 158 19.31 12.69 25.38
CA HIS A 158 17.95 13.18 25.25
C HIS A 158 17.71 13.69 23.82
N GLY A 159 16.67 13.16 23.19
CA GLY A 159 16.39 13.34 21.76
C GLY A 159 16.57 12.06 20.96
N SER A 160 17.54 11.21 21.31
CA SER A 160 17.62 9.83 20.83
C SER A 160 16.82 8.91 21.76
N ILE A 161 17.00 9.07 23.08
CA ILE A 161 16.15 8.48 24.11
C ILE A 161 14.86 9.29 24.19
N VAL A 162 13.73 8.64 23.88
CA VAL A 162 12.39 9.25 23.88
C VAL A 162 11.46 8.64 24.91
N GLY A 163 11.92 7.65 25.66
CA GLY A 163 11.16 7.02 26.72
C GLY A 163 12.05 6.12 27.59
N LEU A 164 11.52 5.78 28.76
CA LEU A 164 12.14 4.84 29.69
C LEU A 164 11.31 3.56 29.75
N LYS A 165 11.92 2.42 30.08
CA LYS A 165 11.23 1.14 30.30
C LYS A 165 11.63 0.54 31.63
N SER A 166 10.64 0.09 32.39
CA SER A 166 10.81 -0.78 33.56
C SER A 166 10.31 -2.19 33.28
N VAL A 167 11.11 -3.18 33.68
CA VAL A 167 10.75 -4.60 33.74
C VAL A 167 10.54 -5.08 35.18
N ALA A 168 10.14 -4.20 36.10
CA ALA A 168 9.96 -4.51 37.52
C ALA A 168 9.03 -5.70 37.77
N CYS A 169 8.03 -5.95 36.91
CA CYS A 169 7.17 -7.12 37.00
C CYS A 169 7.94 -8.46 36.91
N TYR A 170 9.04 -8.53 36.16
CA TYR A 170 9.92 -9.71 36.07
C TYR A 170 10.87 -9.85 37.26
N ARG A 171 10.92 -8.86 38.15
CA ARG A 171 11.92 -8.79 39.22
C ARG A 171 11.26 -8.88 40.58
N THR A 172 10.44 -7.88 40.90
CA THR A 172 9.93 -7.67 42.25
C THR A 172 8.46 -7.20 42.29
N GLY A 173 7.82 -7.17 41.13
CA GLY A 173 6.41 -6.81 40.95
C GLY A 173 6.11 -5.32 40.90
N LEU A 174 4.92 -5.01 40.37
CA LEU A 174 4.43 -3.66 40.11
C LEU A 174 3.88 -2.93 41.36
N SER A 175 3.97 -3.53 42.55
CA SER A 175 3.58 -2.89 43.81
C SER A 175 4.65 -1.90 44.28
N ILE A 176 4.90 -0.85 43.49
CA ILE A 176 5.99 0.11 43.69
C ILE A 176 5.66 1.02 44.88
N GLN A 177 6.61 1.14 45.81
CA GLN A 177 6.46 2.06 46.92
C GLN A 177 6.70 3.52 46.45
N PRO A 178 5.73 4.43 46.62
CA PRO A 178 5.83 5.80 46.14
C PRO A 178 6.80 6.68 46.95
N THR A 179 7.23 6.20 48.11
CA THR A 179 8.15 6.88 49.03
C THR A 179 9.28 5.94 49.42
N TYR A 180 10.46 6.48 49.64
CA TYR A 180 11.64 5.71 50.04
C TYR A 180 12.40 6.41 51.19
N ASP A 181 13.10 5.61 51.99
CA ASP A 181 14.11 6.09 52.94
C ASP A 181 15.49 5.97 52.29
N ILE A 182 16.11 7.10 51.97
CA ILE A 182 17.41 7.13 51.29
C ILE A 182 18.51 6.44 52.11
N ALA A 183 18.45 6.45 53.44
CA ALA A 183 19.42 5.77 54.29
C ALA A 183 19.28 4.24 54.15
N ALA A 184 18.05 3.73 54.10
CA ALA A 184 17.77 2.33 53.87
C ALA A 184 18.18 1.89 52.46
N VAL A 185 17.90 2.70 51.43
CA VAL A 185 18.34 2.45 50.06
C VAL A 185 19.87 2.38 49.99
N ALA A 186 20.56 3.36 50.58
CA ALA A 186 22.02 3.40 50.61
C ALA A 186 22.64 2.20 51.33
N ALA A 187 22.03 1.76 52.44
CA ALA A 187 22.48 0.57 53.18
C ALA A 187 22.33 -0.71 52.33
N VAL A 188 21.17 -0.92 51.70
CA VAL A 188 20.94 -2.06 50.80
C VAL A 188 21.93 -2.03 49.63
N TYR A 189 22.13 -0.86 49.02
CA TYR A 189 23.08 -0.70 47.93
C TYR A 189 24.52 -1.02 48.34
N ALA A 190 24.96 -0.53 49.50
CA ALA A 190 26.30 -0.78 50.01
C ALA A 190 26.56 -2.28 50.22
N THR A 191 25.57 -3.05 50.69
CA THR A 191 25.67 -4.51 50.80
C THR A 191 25.86 -5.16 49.43
N ILE A 192 24.99 -4.83 48.46
CA ILE A 192 25.10 -5.35 47.09
C ILE A 192 26.49 -5.04 46.50
N ARG A 193 26.94 -3.80 46.64
CA ARG A 193 28.21 -3.34 46.07
C ARG A 193 29.40 -4.04 46.72
N ALA A 194 29.37 -4.26 48.04
CA ALA A 194 30.39 -5.02 48.74
C ALA A 194 30.44 -6.49 48.26
N ASP A 195 29.27 -7.12 48.08
CA ASP A 195 29.17 -8.50 47.61
C ASP A 195 29.71 -8.68 46.18
N ILE A 196 29.44 -7.73 45.28
CA ILE A 196 29.98 -7.76 43.90
C ILE A 196 31.51 -7.58 43.92
N LYS A 197 32.03 -6.64 44.72
CA LYS A 197 33.49 -6.42 44.85
C LYS A 197 34.24 -7.61 45.46
N ALA A 198 33.55 -8.41 46.28
CA ALA A 198 34.13 -9.60 46.90
C ALA A 198 34.20 -10.81 45.95
N GLN A 199 33.43 -10.79 44.84
CA GLN A 199 33.41 -11.87 43.87
C GLN A 199 34.58 -11.75 42.87
N VAL A 200 35.11 -12.90 42.46
CA VAL A 200 36.10 -13.00 41.37
C VAL A 200 35.34 -13.46 40.13
N ASP A 201 35.35 -12.63 39.09
CA ASP A 201 34.65 -12.87 37.81
C ASP A 201 33.14 -13.15 37.96
N PRO A 202 32.37 -12.23 38.60
CA PRO A 202 30.94 -12.42 38.79
C PRO A 202 30.18 -12.42 37.44
N PRO A 203 29.08 -13.19 37.31
CA PRO A 203 28.18 -13.02 36.18
C PRO A 203 27.55 -11.60 36.20
N PRO A 204 27.06 -11.08 35.05
CA PRO A 204 26.42 -9.77 35.00
C PRO A 204 25.33 -9.61 36.06
N PHE A 205 25.36 -8.51 36.81
CA PHE A 205 24.46 -8.29 37.94
C PHE A 205 23.03 -8.16 37.46
N ARG A 206 22.16 -9.05 37.94
CA ARG A 206 20.72 -8.95 37.73
C ARG A 206 20.08 -8.23 38.91
N LEU A 207 19.62 -7.00 38.70
CA LEU A 207 18.92 -6.23 39.73
C LEU A 207 17.59 -6.90 40.15
N MET A 208 17.55 -7.43 41.38
CA MET A 208 16.40 -8.15 41.96
C MET A 208 15.97 -7.60 43.33
N GLN A 209 16.49 -6.43 43.75
CA GLN A 209 16.24 -5.88 45.08
C GLN A 209 15.12 -4.84 45.07
N LYS A 210 14.01 -5.15 45.77
CA LYS A 210 12.76 -4.35 45.77
C LYS A 210 13.00 -2.88 46.13
N THR A 211 13.68 -2.64 47.26
CA THR A 211 13.96 -1.28 47.75
C THR A 211 14.71 -0.45 46.73
N LEU A 212 15.63 -1.07 45.99
CA LEU A 212 16.44 -0.39 44.98
C LEU A 212 15.65 -0.17 43.68
N ILE A 213 14.89 -1.17 43.21
CA ILE A 213 14.03 -1.05 42.03
C ILE A 213 12.97 0.04 42.23
N ASP A 214 12.31 0.06 43.39
CA ASP A 214 11.30 1.07 43.71
C ASP A 214 11.90 2.46 43.69
N TYR A 215 13.04 2.64 44.37
CA TYR A 215 13.77 3.90 44.36
C TYR A 215 14.12 4.35 42.94
N LEU A 216 14.66 3.46 42.11
CA LEU A 216 15.03 3.78 40.73
C LEU A 216 13.84 4.13 39.86
N ILE A 217 12.67 3.52 40.09
CA ILE A 217 11.43 3.90 39.40
C ILE A 217 10.99 5.31 39.81
N ILE A 218 11.12 5.67 41.09
CA ILE A 218 10.83 7.05 41.52
C ILE A 218 11.78 8.04 40.86
N VAL A 219 13.09 7.75 40.84
CA VAL A 219 14.09 8.58 40.13
C VAL A 219 13.78 8.68 38.63
N ALA A 220 13.40 7.57 38.00
CA ALA A 220 13.02 7.54 36.58
C ALA A 220 11.76 8.37 36.30
N LEU A 221 10.77 8.37 37.19
CA LEU A 221 9.58 9.21 37.07
C LEU A 221 9.89 10.69 37.24
N GLU A 222 10.76 11.05 38.20
CA GLU A 222 11.26 12.42 38.37
C GLU A 222 11.94 12.91 37.07
N LEU A 223 12.79 12.07 36.49
CA LEU A 223 13.51 12.37 35.25
C LEU A 223 12.59 12.41 34.03
N ALA A 224 11.63 11.49 33.93
CA ALA A 224 10.62 11.45 32.88
C ALA A 224 9.76 12.73 32.88
N LEU A 225 9.42 13.26 34.06
CA LEU A 225 8.73 14.54 34.23
C LEU A 225 9.60 15.73 33.81
N GLU A 226 10.88 15.73 34.17
CA GLU A 226 11.84 16.77 33.79
C GLU A 226 11.98 16.87 32.26
N LEU A 227 12.10 15.72 31.58
CA LEU A 227 12.38 15.62 30.15
C LEU A 227 11.11 15.51 29.28
N ASP A 228 9.92 15.41 29.90
CA ASP A 228 8.63 15.19 29.24
C ASP A 228 8.57 13.94 28.33
N ILE A 229 9.22 12.86 28.77
CA ILE A 229 9.23 11.55 28.09
C ILE A 229 8.40 10.52 28.88
N PRO A 230 7.77 9.52 28.23
CA PRO A 230 7.03 8.46 28.92
C PRO A 230 7.90 7.41 29.62
N LEU A 231 7.34 6.82 30.67
CA LEU A 231 7.84 5.60 31.33
C LEU A 231 6.91 4.43 31.02
N GLN A 232 7.45 3.44 30.32
CA GLN A 232 6.77 2.20 29.98
C GLN A 232 6.97 1.16 31.09
N PHE A 233 5.92 0.42 31.42
CA PHE A 233 5.98 -0.75 32.28
C PHE A 233 5.60 -2.00 31.50
N HIS A 234 6.42 -3.04 31.60
CA HIS A 234 5.95 -4.37 31.24
C HIS A 234 4.81 -4.77 32.18
N THR A 235 3.71 -5.25 31.63
CA THR A 235 2.55 -5.73 32.40
C THR A 235 1.98 -6.99 31.77
N GLY A 236 1.19 -7.76 32.52
CA GLY A 236 0.59 -9.00 32.02
C GLY A 236 1.53 -10.19 32.09
N PHE A 237 1.51 -11.04 31.05
CA PHE A 237 2.24 -12.30 30.95
C PHE A 237 3.67 -12.13 30.41
N GLY A 238 4.48 -13.18 30.57
CA GLY A 238 5.91 -13.20 30.27
C GLY A 238 6.45 -14.62 30.40
N ASP A 239 7.77 -14.73 30.53
CA ASP A 239 8.50 -16.00 30.63
C ASP A 239 8.37 -16.67 32.02
N THR A 240 9.10 -17.76 32.20
CA THR A 240 9.13 -18.54 33.44
C THR A 240 9.79 -17.82 34.63
N ASP A 241 10.52 -16.73 34.41
CA ASP A 241 11.11 -15.94 35.50
C ASP A 241 10.04 -15.09 36.22
N MET A 242 8.89 -14.86 35.57
CA MET A 242 7.87 -13.94 36.06
C MET A 242 6.75 -14.63 36.84
N GLN A 243 6.33 -14.01 37.95
CA GLN A 243 5.07 -14.35 38.62
C GLN A 243 3.93 -13.55 37.99
N LEU A 244 2.86 -14.21 37.53
CA LEU A 244 1.82 -13.54 36.76
C LEU A 244 1.09 -12.45 37.57
N GLU A 245 0.91 -12.64 38.88
CA GLU A 245 0.31 -11.66 39.79
C GLU A 245 1.12 -10.37 39.90
N TRP A 246 2.44 -10.44 39.71
CA TRP A 246 3.33 -9.28 39.74
C TRP A 246 3.15 -8.37 38.54
N GLY A 247 2.61 -8.89 37.44
CA GLY A 247 2.27 -8.16 36.22
C GLY A 247 0.91 -7.46 36.25
N ASN A 248 0.14 -7.54 37.35
CA ASN A 248 -1.15 -6.87 37.45
C ASN A 248 -0.97 -5.33 37.53
N PRO A 249 -1.48 -4.56 36.56
CA PRO A 249 -1.24 -3.11 36.49
C PRO A 249 -1.93 -2.34 37.63
N THR A 250 -2.94 -2.90 38.29
CA THR A 250 -3.61 -2.24 39.43
C THR A 250 -2.70 -2.04 40.64
N LEU A 251 -1.61 -2.81 40.73
CA LEU A 251 -0.61 -2.66 41.78
C LEU A 251 0.15 -1.32 41.69
N LEU A 252 0.14 -0.66 40.53
CA LEU A 252 0.70 0.68 40.36
C LEU A 252 -0.16 1.79 40.96
N LYS A 253 -1.40 1.50 41.36
CA LYS A 253 -2.35 2.53 41.84
C LYS A 253 -1.79 3.46 42.93
N PRO A 254 -1.07 2.98 43.97
CA PRO A 254 -0.46 3.87 44.96
C PRO A 254 0.51 4.89 44.34
N LEU A 255 1.21 4.52 43.27
CA LEU A 255 2.11 5.40 42.52
C LEU A 255 1.32 6.37 41.61
N LEU A 256 0.29 5.88 40.93
CA LEU A 256 -0.58 6.69 40.05
C LEU A 256 -1.39 7.75 40.83
N ASP A 257 -1.73 7.47 42.09
CA ASP A 257 -2.45 8.38 42.97
C ASP A 257 -1.56 9.51 43.54
N MET A 258 -0.23 9.44 43.36
CA MET A 258 0.68 10.45 43.89
C MET A 258 0.56 11.78 43.15
N PRO A 259 0.28 12.90 43.85
CA PRO A 259 0.12 14.21 43.22
C PRO A 259 1.33 14.64 42.37
N GLN A 260 2.56 14.32 42.79
CA GLN A 260 3.75 14.69 42.03
C GLN A 260 3.88 14.01 40.67
N PHE A 261 3.26 12.83 40.49
CA PHE A 261 3.36 12.04 39.25
C PHE A 261 2.13 12.13 38.35
N GLN A 262 1.13 12.96 38.69
CA GLN A 262 -0.09 13.08 37.88
C GLN A 262 0.13 13.63 36.47
N ARG A 263 1.31 14.19 36.19
CA ARG A 263 1.74 14.66 34.86
C ARG A 263 2.65 13.66 34.13
N ALA A 264 3.09 12.59 34.80
CA ALA A 264 4.02 11.63 34.23
C ALA A 264 3.29 10.73 33.23
N LYS A 265 3.80 10.62 32.02
CA LYS A 265 3.22 9.78 30.96
C LYS A 265 3.58 8.31 31.23
N ILE A 266 2.62 7.49 31.64
CA ILE A 266 2.83 6.08 31.98
C ILE A 266 2.20 5.20 30.90
N VAL A 267 2.95 4.24 30.37
CA VAL A 267 2.47 3.30 29.34
C VAL A 267 2.48 1.87 29.87
N LEU A 268 1.32 1.22 29.89
CA LEU A 268 1.18 -0.19 30.24
C LEU A 268 1.31 -1.03 28.96
N LEU A 269 2.33 -1.88 28.91
CA LEU A 269 2.64 -2.68 27.74
C LEU A 269 1.96 -4.05 27.77
N HIS A 270 1.85 -4.65 26.59
CA HIS A 270 1.41 -6.02 26.33
C HIS A 270 -0.10 -6.27 26.46
N SER A 271 -0.91 -5.22 26.21
CA SER A 271 -2.34 -5.17 26.57
C SER A 271 -2.62 -5.47 28.06
N SER A 272 -1.58 -5.54 28.89
CA SER A 272 -1.60 -6.12 30.23
C SER A 272 -2.20 -7.53 30.32
N TYR A 273 -2.28 -8.32 29.24
CA TYR A 273 -2.99 -9.61 29.26
C TYR A 273 -2.45 -10.54 30.38
N PRO A 274 -3.30 -11.16 31.22
CA PRO A 274 -4.76 -11.27 31.13
C PRO A 274 -5.54 -10.15 31.84
N TYR A 275 -4.87 -9.08 32.30
CA TYR A 275 -5.44 -7.95 33.04
C TYR A 275 -5.86 -6.77 32.15
N SER A 276 -6.32 -7.06 30.92
CA SER A 276 -6.62 -6.04 29.93
C SER A 276 -7.76 -5.10 30.36
N ARG A 277 -8.74 -5.64 31.12
CA ARG A 277 -9.83 -4.83 31.69
C ARG A 277 -9.33 -3.85 32.74
N GLU A 278 -8.44 -4.31 33.62
CA GLU A 278 -7.82 -3.47 34.64
C GLU A 278 -7.02 -2.34 33.98
N ALA A 279 -6.25 -2.65 32.93
CA ALA A 279 -5.51 -1.64 32.18
C ALA A 279 -6.44 -0.62 31.50
N GLY A 280 -7.51 -1.09 30.86
CA GLY A 280 -8.53 -0.23 30.25
C GLY A 280 -9.21 0.69 31.28
N TYR A 281 -9.54 0.15 32.45
CA TYR A 281 -10.07 0.92 33.58
C TYR A 281 -9.08 2.01 34.03
N LEU A 282 -7.81 1.67 34.27
CA LEU A 282 -6.79 2.64 34.69
C LEU A 282 -6.63 3.77 33.67
N ALA A 283 -6.55 3.45 32.38
CA ALA A 283 -6.45 4.46 31.32
C ALA A 283 -7.71 5.34 31.21
N SER A 284 -8.89 4.81 31.57
CA SER A 284 -10.14 5.57 31.59
C SER A 284 -10.20 6.60 32.73
N VAL A 285 -9.61 6.29 33.90
CA VAL A 285 -9.73 7.16 35.10
C VAL A 285 -8.49 8.01 35.37
N TYR A 286 -7.29 7.60 34.93
CA TYR A 286 -6.06 8.38 35.09
C TYR A 286 -5.73 9.13 33.80
N PRO A 287 -5.60 10.48 33.82
CA PRO A 287 -5.34 11.27 32.61
C PRO A 287 -4.00 10.93 31.94
N HIS A 288 -3.07 10.38 32.70
CA HIS A 288 -1.66 10.20 32.33
C HIS A 288 -1.26 8.73 32.10
N VAL A 289 -2.22 7.80 32.09
CA VAL A 289 -2.00 6.37 31.83
C VAL A 289 -2.47 6.00 30.42
N TYR A 290 -1.61 5.30 29.69
CA TYR A 290 -1.78 4.79 28.33
C TYR A 290 -1.62 3.27 28.33
N VAL A 291 -2.17 2.59 27.31
CA VAL A 291 -2.06 1.13 27.16
C VAL A 291 -1.74 0.81 25.71
N ASP A 292 -0.93 -0.20 25.45
CA ASP A 292 -0.71 -0.70 24.10
C ASP A 292 -1.47 -2.00 23.79
N MET A 293 -1.28 -2.52 22.57
CA MET A 293 -1.85 -3.79 22.12
C MET A 293 -0.82 -4.91 21.89
N GLY A 294 0.47 -4.63 22.04
CA GLY A 294 1.55 -5.52 21.59
C GLY A 294 1.66 -6.79 22.41
N LEU A 295 2.57 -7.68 22.01
CA LEU A 295 2.78 -9.03 22.54
C LEU A 295 1.53 -9.92 22.50
N ALA A 296 0.49 -9.61 23.29
CA ALA A 296 -0.83 -10.26 23.24
C ALA A 296 -1.36 -10.33 21.80
N VAL A 297 -1.20 -9.24 21.04
CA VAL A 297 -1.21 -9.28 19.58
C VAL A 297 0.25 -9.26 19.10
N PRO A 298 0.76 -10.29 18.42
CA PRO A 298 0.01 -11.39 17.78
C PRO A 298 -0.05 -12.71 18.57
N ARG A 299 0.49 -12.82 19.80
CA ARG A 299 0.69 -14.13 20.46
C ARG A 299 -0.58 -14.95 20.69
N LEU A 300 -1.72 -14.32 20.95
CA LEU A 300 -2.96 -15.03 21.27
C LEU A 300 -3.59 -15.66 20.02
N SER A 301 -4.57 -16.56 20.24
CA SER A 301 -5.44 -17.03 19.16
C SER A 301 -6.22 -15.85 18.55
N LEU A 302 -6.85 -16.03 17.38
CA LEU A 302 -7.67 -14.95 16.78
C LEU A 302 -8.71 -14.41 17.77
N GLU A 303 -9.49 -15.30 18.39
CA GLU A 303 -10.47 -14.92 19.39
C GLU A 303 -9.84 -14.34 20.67
N GLY A 304 -8.67 -14.83 21.07
CA GLY A 304 -7.93 -14.28 22.20
C GLY A 304 -7.46 -12.84 21.94
N MET A 305 -6.96 -12.55 20.73
CA MET A 305 -6.58 -11.20 20.30
C MET A 305 -7.80 -10.29 20.24
N LYS A 306 -8.90 -10.73 19.60
CA LYS A 306 -10.16 -9.97 19.55
C LYS A 306 -10.71 -9.66 20.93
N SER A 307 -10.79 -10.67 21.80
CA SER A 307 -11.28 -10.53 23.17
C SER A 307 -10.43 -9.55 23.98
N THR A 308 -9.10 -9.67 23.88
CA THR A 308 -8.15 -8.81 24.61
C THR A 308 -8.24 -7.35 24.20
N VAL A 309 -8.21 -7.08 22.89
CA VAL A 309 -8.30 -5.71 22.38
C VAL A 309 -9.72 -5.15 22.58
N GLY A 310 -10.75 -6.00 22.44
CA GLY A 310 -12.14 -5.64 22.73
C GLY A 310 -12.34 -5.21 24.19
N GLN A 311 -11.73 -5.93 25.15
CA GLN A 311 -11.74 -5.55 26.56
C GLN A 311 -11.07 -4.19 26.83
N LEU A 312 -10.01 -3.85 26.11
CA LEU A 312 -9.42 -2.52 26.20
C LEU A 312 -10.41 -1.46 25.69
N LEU A 313 -11.06 -1.71 24.56
CA LEU A 313 -12.05 -0.80 23.96
C LEU A 313 -13.32 -0.61 24.81
N GLU A 314 -13.60 -1.50 25.78
CA GLU A 314 -14.73 -1.32 26.72
C GLU A 314 -14.62 0.00 27.51
N LEU A 315 -13.41 0.42 27.90
CA LEU A 315 -13.20 1.60 28.76
C LEU A 315 -12.04 2.51 28.35
N CYS A 316 -11.00 1.99 27.70
CA CYS A 316 -9.81 2.77 27.34
C CYS A 316 -10.18 3.81 26.28
N PRO A 317 -9.94 5.12 26.52
CA PRO A 317 -10.14 6.12 25.48
C PRO A 317 -9.24 5.82 24.27
N ILE A 318 -9.80 5.91 23.06
CA ILE A 318 -9.05 5.72 21.80
C ILE A 318 -7.79 6.59 21.74
N SER A 319 -7.80 7.78 22.34
CA SER A 319 -6.65 8.69 22.41
C SER A 319 -5.51 8.24 23.34
N LYS A 320 -5.69 7.13 24.06
CA LYS A 320 -4.73 6.55 25.00
C LYS A 320 -4.33 5.11 24.69
N LEU A 321 -4.96 4.52 23.68
CA LEU A 321 -4.60 3.21 23.16
C LEU A 321 -3.50 3.35 22.09
N LEU A 322 -2.44 2.56 22.21
CA LEU A 322 -1.25 2.60 21.37
C LEU A 322 -1.06 1.26 20.64
N PHE A 323 -0.29 1.29 19.56
CA PHE A 323 0.24 0.08 18.93
C PHE A 323 1.72 -0.13 19.30
N SER A 324 2.04 -1.38 19.61
CA SER A 324 3.39 -1.94 19.62
C SER A 324 3.33 -3.34 19.00
N SER A 325 4.42 -3.80 18.39
CA SER A 325 4.53 -5.21 18.00
C SER A 325 5.09 -6.09 19.12
N ASP A 326 5.91 -5.50 20.00
CA ASP A 326 6.84 -6.25 20.87
C ASP A 326 7.72 -7.23 20.09
N GLY A 327 7.99 -6.89 18.81
CA GLY A 327 8.81 -7.70 17.93
C GLY A 327 10.23 -7.84 18.45
N THR A 328 10.85 -8.99 18.23
CA THR A 328 12.18 -9.32 18.75
C THR A 328 12.91 -10.23 17.78
N ILE A 329 14.25 -10.20 17.83
CA ILE A 329 15.18 -11.09 17.10
C ILE A 329 15.19 -10.85 15.58
N THR A 330 14.03 -10.82 14.92
CA THR A 330 13.89 -10.80 13.46
C THR A 330 12.83 -9.80 13.00
N PRO A 331 13.01 -9.11 11.86
CA PRO A 331 12.05 -8.12 11.36
C PRO A 331 10.63 -8.66 11.16
N GLU A 332 10.49 -9.95 10.83
CA GLU A 332 9.20 -10.60 10.58
C GLU A 332 8.25 -10.49 11.79
N THR A 333 8.76 -10.44 13.01
CA THR A 333 7.91 -10.31 14.21
C THR A 333 7.15 -8.99 14.21
N THR A 334 7.78 -7.89 13.79
CA THR A 334 7.12 -6.60 13.58
C THR A 334 6.05 -6.70 12.49
N PHE A 335 6.36 -7.38 11.37
CA PHE A 335 5.37 -7.59 10.30
C PHE A 335 4.13 -8.33 10.80
N ILE A 336 4.31 -9.43 11.55
CA ILE A 336 3.20 -10.22 12.10
C ILE A 336 2.40 -9.40 13.11
N GLY A 337 3.08 -8.64 13.98
CA GLY A 337 2.42 -7.72 14.93
C GLY A 337 1.57 -6.67 14.22
N VAL A 338 2.12 -5.96 13.23
CA VAL A 338 1.41 -4.95 12.44
C VAL A 338 0.22 -5.56 11.69
N LYS A 339 0.43 -6.69 11.03
CA LYS A 339 -0.62 -7.39 10.25
C LYS A 339 -1.81 -7.74 11.14
N TRP A 340 -1.57 -8.41 12.26
CA TRP A 340 -2.65 -8.88 13.12
C TRP A 340 -3.29 -7.76 13.93
N ALA A 341 -2.54 -6.76 14.37
CA ALA A 341 -3.14 -5.61 15.05
C ALA A 341 -4.10 -4.85 14.12
N LYS A 342 -3.72 -4.62 12.86
CA LYS A 342 -4.60 -4.01 11.85
C LYS A 342 -5.83 -4.87 11.58
N PHE A 343 -5.66 -6.18 11.43
CA PHE A 343 -6.77 -7.11 11.19
C PHE A 343 -7.76 -7.11 12.37
N VAL A 344 -7.26 -7.30 13.60
CA VAL A 344 -8.09 -7.40 14.81
C VAL A 344 -8.83 -6.08 15.07
N LEU A 345 -8.15 -4.95 14.94
CA LEU A 345 -8.80 -3.66 15.12
C LEU A 345 -9.85 -3.39 14.03
N ALA A 346 -9.60 -3.80 12.78
CA ALA A 346 -10.57 -3.67 11.70
C ALA A 346 -11.84 -4.49 11.97
N GLU A 347 -11.71 -5.72 12.47
CA GLU A 347 -12.85 -6.56 12.87
C GLU A 347 -13.66 -5.91 13.99
N LEU A 348 -12.99 -5.50 15.08
CA LEU A 348 -13.66 -4.90 16.24
C LEU A 348 -14.36 -3.58 15.89
N LEU A 349 -13.71 -2.71 15.11
CA LEU A 349 -14.34 -1.45 14.69
C LEU A 349 -15.47 -1.69 13.66
N GLN A 350 -15.40 -2.77 12.88
CA GLN A 350 -16.52 -3.17 12.00
C GLN A 350 -17.73 -3.65 12.81
N GLU A 351 -17.50 -4.34 13.93
CA GLU A 351 -18.55 -4.71 14.89
C GLU A 351 -19.18 -3.45 15.51
N CYS A 352 -18.38 -2.48 15.97
CA CYS A 352 -18.88 -1.19 16.46
C CYS A 352 -19.71 -0.42 15.41
N ILE A 353 -19.30 -0.43 14.14
CA ILE A 353 -20.10 0.18 13.05
C ILE A 353 -21.44 -0.54 12.88
N THR A 354 -21.41 -1.87 12.91
CA THR A 354 -22.63 -2.69 12.77
C THR A 354 -23.59 -2.46 13.95
N ALA A 355 -23.04 -2.24 15.15
CA ALA A 355 -23.78 -1.87 16.35
C ALA A 355 -24.23 -0.39 16.39
N ASN A 356 -23.87 0.41 15.36
CA ASN A 356 -24.14 1.84 15.27
C ASN A 356 -23.51 2.67 16.41
N GLU A 357 -22.38 2.20 16.96
CA GLU A 357 -21.57 2.93 17.95
C GLU A 357 -20.59 3.90 17.27
N LEU A 358 -20.12 3.55 16.07
CA LEU A 358 -19.20 4.34 15.26
C LEU A 358 -19.68 4.46 13.81
N THR A 359 -19.41 5.61 13.20
CA THR A 359 -19.41 5.76 11.74
C THR A 359 -18.12 5.21 11.14
N VAL A 360 -18.10 4.99 9.82
CA VAL A 360 -16.89 4.57 9.09
C VAL A 360 -15.75 5.58 9.28
N ASP A 361 -16.03 6.88 9.21
CA ASP A 361 -15.01 7.93 9.37
C ASP A 361 -14.46 7.96 10.80
N GLN A 362 -15.31 7.75 11.81
CA GLN A 362 -14.86 7.64 13.20
C GLN A 362 -14.01 6.38 13.45
N ALA A 363 -14.34 5.26 12.80
CA ALA A 363 -13.51 4.05 12.88
C ALA A 363 -12.13 4.28 12.25
N LEU A 364 -12.07 4.96 11.09
CA LEU A 364 -10.80 5.31 10.44
C LEU A 364 -9.97 6.28 11.28
N ALA A 365 -10.60 7.32 11.82
CA ALA A 365 -9.94 8.26 12.73
C ALA A 365 -9.40 7.55 13.98
N SER A 366 -10.16 6.60 14.54
CA SER A 366 -9.73 5.80 15.68
C SER A 366 -8.52 4.94 15.36
N ALA A 367 -8.52 4.24 14.22
CA ALA A 367 -7.37 3.43 13.81
C ALA A 367 -6.12 4.28 13.55
N LYS A 368 -6.28 5.45 12.91
CA LYS A 368 -5.18 6.41 12.71
C LYS A 368 -4.58 6.87 14.05
N LYS A 369 -5.42 7.10 15.07
CA LYS A 369 -4.95 7.46 16.41
C LYS A 369 -4.13 6.36 17.04
N ILE A 370 -4.66 5.13 17.06
CA ILE A 370 -4.05 3.98 17.71
C ILE A 370 -2.72 3.61 17.05
N PHE A 371 -2.67 3.54 15.72
CA PHE A 371 -1.47 3.12 15.00
C PHE A 371 -0.42 4.22 14.86
N PHE A 372 -0.79 5.50 14.97
CA PHE A 372 0.11 6.60 14.60
C PHE A 372 0.01 7.80 15.52
N GLU A 373 -1.09 8.57 15.49
CA GLU A 373 -1.12 9.93 16.07
C GLU A 373 -0.86 9.95 17.58
N ASN A 374 -1.36 8.95 18.32
CA ASN A 374 -1.20 8.91 19.76
C ASN A 374 0.28 8.75 20.15
N ALA A 375 1.00 7.83 19.49
CA ALA A 375 2.42 7.64 19.76
C ALA A 375 3.26 8.84 19.30
N VAL A 376 2.95 9.43 18.14
CA VAL A 376 3.62 10.65 17.67
C VAL A 376 3.51 11.78 18.68
N ALA A 377 2.31 12.01 19.21
CA ALA A 377 2.06 13.04 20.21
C ALA A 377 2.69 12.70 21.58
N LEU A 378 2.65 11.43 22.00
CA LEU A 378 3.15 11.01 23.30
C LEU A 378 4.68 11.11 23.41
N TYR A 379 5.38 10.71 22.34
CA TYR A 379 6.84 10.60 22.26
C TYR A 379 7.52 11.76 21.51
N HIS A 380 6.76 12.79 21.12
CA HIS A 380 7.27 13.97 20.37
C HIS A 380 8.06 13.62 19.11
N LEU A 381 7.55 12.66 18.33
CA LEU A 381 8.32 12.10 17.22
C LEU A 381 8.38 13.07 16.02
N PRO A 382 9.55 13.23 15.39
CA PRO A 382 9.72 14.09 14.21
C PRO A 382 9.28 13.38 12.92
N VAL A 383 8.12 12.73 12.95
CA VAL A 383 7.53 12.15 11.73
C VAL A 383 6.64 13.19 11.04
N PRO A 384 6.66 13.30 9.70
CA PRO A 384 5.72 14.14 8.99
C PRO A 384 4.29 13.75 9.37
N VAL A 385 3.42 14.73 9.58
CA VAL A 385 1.98 14.44 9.73
C VAL A 385 1.49 13.97 8.36
N TYR A 386 1.39 12.65 8.18
CA TYR A 386 0.80 12.09 6.99
C TYR A 386 -0.71 12.34 7.05
N SER A 387 -1.21 13.16 6.13
CA SER A 387 -2.62 13.12 5.78
C SER A 387 -2.87 11.78 5.10
N ILE A 388 -3.46 10.83 5.84
CA ILE A 388 -4.09 9.68 5.20
C ILE A 388 -5.20 10.26 4.35
N ILE A 389 -5.01 10.12 3.04
CA ILE A 389 -6.07 10.32 2.08
C ILE A 389 -7.05 9.17 2.36
N MET A 390 -8.18 9.46 3.02
CA MET A 390 -9.25 8.49 3.22
C MET A 390 -9.75 8.03 1.83
N PRO A 391 -10.49 6.93 1.69
CA PRO A 391 -11.21 6.65 0.45
C PRO A 391 -12.38 7.62 0.21
N SER A 392 -12.98 8.12 1.30
CA SER A 392 -14.04 9.15 1.30
C SER A 392 -13.46 10.55 1.10
N ASP A 393 -12.28 10.81 1.66
CA ASP A 393 -11.42 11.98 1.42
C ASP A 393 -10.36 11.72 0.35
N ALA A 394 -10.55 10.69 -0.49
CA ALA A 394 -9.74 10.57 -1.68
C ALA A 394 -10.10 11.83 -2.43
N PRO A 395 -9.17 12.77 -2.68
CA PRO A 395 -9.48 13.75 -3.71
C PRO A 395 -9.92 12.86 -4.87
N SER A 396 -11.13 13.11 -5.39
CA SER A 396 -11.55 12.56 -6.67
C SER A 396 -10.28 12.53 -7.50
N VAL A 397 -9.70 11.33 -7.74
CA VAL A 397 -8.36 11.28 -8.32
C VAL A 397 -8.54 12.03 -9.61
N VAL A 398 -7.90 13.20 -9.77
CA VAL A 398 -8.42 14.23 -10.67
C VAL A 398 -8.76 13.57 -12.01
N GLY A 399 -10.04 13.63 -12.40
CA GLY A 399 -10.58 13.01 -13.61
C GLY A 399 -11.08 11.55 -13.55
N VAL A 400 -10.97 10.81 -12.44
CA VAL A 400 -11.44 9.41 -12.32
C VAL A 400 -12.86 9.34 -11.74
N PRO A 401 -13.82 8.68 -12.43
CA PRO A 401 -15.19 8.48 -11.94
C PRO A 401 -15.28 7.69 -10.63
N GLY A 402 -16.31 7.97 -9.83
CA GLY A 402 -16.56 7.26 -8.57
C GLY A 402 -16.83 5.76 -8.77
N GLY A 403 -16.33 4.92 -7.87
CA GLY A 403 -16.52 3.46 -7.93
C GLY A 403 -15.54 2.70 -8.84
N VAL A 404 -14.66 3.40 -9.56
CA VAL A 404 -13.61 2.81 -10.39
C VAL A 404 -12.49 2.25 -9.51
N LYS A 405 -12.14 0.98 -9.70
CA LYS A 405 -11.05 0.28 -9.00
C LYS A 405 -9.76 0.23 -9.82
N VAL A 406 -9.88 0.21 -11.15
CA VAL A 406 -8.76 0.02 -12.08
C VAL A 406 -8.85 1.05 -13.20
N VAL A 407 -7.72 1.71 -13.50
CA VAL A 407 -7.58 2.57 -14.67
C VAL A 407 -6.71 1.88 -15.71
N ARG A 408 -7.23 1.71 -16.92
CA ARG A 408 -6.51 1.20 -18.10
C ARG A 408 -5.81 2.38 -18.80
N LEU A 409 -4.48 2.36 -18.82
CA LEU A 409 -3.64 3.31 -19.56
C LEU A 409 -3.51 2.81 -21.00
N VAL A 410 -4.32 3.34 -21.92
CA VAL A 410 -4.51 2.79 -23.28
C VAL A 410 -3.72 3.57 -24.32
N TRP A 411 -3.00 2.85 -25.20
CA TRP A 411 -2.40 3.40 -26.41
C TRP A 411 -2.72 2.53 -27.63
N CYS A 412 -2.69 3.14 -28.82
CA CYS A 412 -2.75 2.43 -30.09
C CYS A 412 -1.33 2.23 -30.63
N GLY A 413 -0.96 1.00 -30.96
CA GLY A 413 0.28 0.71 -31.68
C GLY A 413 0.19 1.07 -33.16
N ASN A 414 1.34 1.16 -33.85
CA ASN A 414 1.39 1.35 -35.31
C ASN A 414 0.72 0.23 -36.11
N ASP A 415 0.51 -0.93 -35.48
CA ASP A 415 -0.22 -2.08 -36.00
C ASP A 415 -1.75 -1.96 -35.85
N GLY A 416 -2.24 -0.85 -35.31
CA GLY A 416 -3.67 -0.57 -35.12
C GLY A 416 -4.32 -1.31 -33.95
N VAL A 417 -3.52 -1.97 -33.12
CA VAL A 417 -3.99 -2.72 -31.95
C VAL A 417 -3.92 -1.84 -30.70
N LEU A 418 -5.06 -1.74 -30.00
CA LEU A 418 -5.15 -1.10 -28.69
C LEU A 418 -4.48 -1.97 -27.63
N ARG A 419 -3.60 -1.36 -26.85
CA ARG A 419 -2.85 -2.00 -25.76
C ARG A 419 -3.02 -1.18 -24.49
N ALA A 420 -2.89 -1.86 -23.35
CA ALA A 420 -3.05 -1.20 -22.06
C ALA A 420 -2.10 -1.74 -20.99
N LYS A 421 -1.76 -0.88 -20.04
CA LYS A 421 -1.31 -1.27 -18.70
C LYS A 421 -2.36 -0.82 -17.69
N CYS A 422 -2.66 -1.69 -16.74
CA CYS A 422 -3.68 -1.40 -15.72
C CYS A 422 -3.01 -0.94 -14.42
N VAL A 423 -3.58 0.07 -13.78
CA VAL A 423 -3.14 0.55 -12.46
C VAL A 423 -4.32 0.69 -11.51
N GLN A 424 -4.07 0.51 -10.23
CA GLN A 424 -5.10 0.63 -9.20
C GLN A 424 -5.44 2.12 -9.01
N ALA A 425 -6.73 2.46 -9.14
CA ALA A 425 -7.20 3.84 -9.29
C ALA A 425 -6.80 4.74 -8.11
N HIS A 426 -6.96 4.27 -6.88
CA HIS A 426 -6.78 5.09 -5.68
C HIS A 426 -5.34 5.09 -5.14
N ARG A 427 -4.51 4.10 -5.49
CA ARG A 427 -3.17 3.90 -4.92
C ARG A 427 -2.07 4.29 -5.89
N ALA A 428 -2.24 4.01 -7.18
CA ALA A 428 -1.17 4.12 -8.16
C ALA A 428 -1.42 5.23 -9.19
N PHE A 429 -2.67 5.54 -9.53
CA PHE A 429 -2.96 6.43 -10.65
C PHE A 429 -2.43 7.86 -10.44
N THR A 430 -2.57 8.45 -9.25
CA THR A 430 -2.00 9.78 -8.93
C THR A 430 -0.48 9.84 -9.11
N ARG A 431 0.22 8.76 -8.74
CA ARG A 431 1.67 8.65 -8.95
C ARG A 431 1.99 8.57 -10.44
N VAL A 432 1.25 7.74 -11.18
CA VAL A 432 1.43 7.56 -12.62
C VAL A 432 1.11 8.83 -13.41
N GLN A 433 0.16 9.66 -12.96
CA GLN A 433 -0.09 10.98 -13.54
C GLN A 433 1.14 11.88 -13.48
N ARG A 434 1.96 11.77 -12.44
CA ARG A 434 3.17 12.59 -12.23
C ARG A 434 4.42 11.99 -12.86
N GLU A 435 4.62 10.69 -12.67
CA GLU A 435 5.88 9.99 -12.97
C GLU A 435 5.82 9.19 -14.28
N GLY A 436 4.63 8.90 -14.78
CA GLY A 436 4.42 7.97 -15.88
C GLY A 436 4.68 6.52 -15.48
N LEU A 437 4.47 5.61 -16.43
CA LEU A 437 4.77 4.18 -16.28
C LEU A 437 5.75 3.73 -17.36
N ALA A 438 6.80 3.02 -16.97
CA ALA A 438 7.83 2.54 -17.91
C ALA A 438 7.22 1.59 -18.97
N LEU A 439 7.65 1.74 -20.22
CA LEU A 439 7.24 0.97 -21.38
C LEU A 439 8.41 0.89 -22.36
N THR A 440 8.63 -0.27 -22.99
CA THR A 440 9.70 -0.39 -23.98
C THR A 440 9.29 0.19 -25.33
N SER A 441 10.22 0.83 -26.07
CA SER A 441 9.97 1.32 -27.42
C SER A 441 9.58 0.22 -28.42
N ALA A 442 10.02 -1.03 -28.17
CA ALA A 442 9.67 -2.22 -28.95
C ALA A 442 8.16 -2.37 -29.21
N VAL A 443 7.29 -1.91 -28.30
CA VAL A 443 5.83 -2.03 -28.48
C VAL A 443 5.29 -1.32 -29.72
N GLN A 444 6.03 -0.33 -30.26
CA GLN A 444 5.67 0.35 -31.51
C GLN A 444 6.15 -0.36 -32.78
N GLY A 445 6.93 -1.42 -32.63
CA GLY A 445 7.38 -2.29 -33.72
C GLY A 445 6.78 -3.68 -33.67
N LEU A 446 5.78 -3.95 -32.81
CA LEU A 446 5.13 -5.25 -32.73
C LEU A 446 4.19 -5.50 -33.91
N MET A 447 4.09 -6.77 -34.31
CA MET A 447 3.12 -7.23 -35.29
C MET A 447 1.72 -7.40 -34.66
N ALA A 448 0.66 -7.11 -35.41
CA ALA A 448 -0.72 -7.20 -34.93
C ALA A 448 -1.15 -8.59 -34.43
N TYR A 449 -0.49 -9.65 -34.89
CA TYR A 449 -0.89 -11.05 -34.67
C TYR A 449 0.08 -11.84 -33.77
N ALA A 450 1.19 -11.25 -33.33
CA ALA A 450 2.18 -11.93 -32.50
C ALA A 450 3.05 -10.94 -31.72
N ASP A 451 3.56 -11.35 -30.57
CA ASP A 451 4.57 -10.62 -29.79
C ASP A 451 5.97 -10.72 -30.44
N ILE A 452 6.05 -10.35 -31.72
CA ILE A 452 7.25 -10.38 -32.55
C ILE A 452 7.47 -8.99 -33.12
N LEU A 453 8.72 -8.53 -33.06
CA LEU A 453 9.13 -7.27 -33.68
C LEU A 453 9.23 -7.42 -35.19
N VAL A 454 8.77 -6.38 -35.91
CA VAL A 454 9.00 -6.25 -37.35
C VAL A 454 10.52 -6.26 -37.61
N PRO A 455 11.03 -7.16 -38.45
CA PRO A 455 12.46 -7.22 -38.76
C PRO A 455 12.99 -5.87 -39.26
N ASN A 456 14.18 -5.48 -38.79
CA ASN A 456 14.86 -4.24 -39.19
C ASN A 456 14.09 -2.94 -38.87
N CYS A 457 13.11 -2.95 -37.96
CA CYS A 457 12.40 -1.72 -37.57
C CYS A 457 13.25 -0.74 -36.72
N GLY A 458 14.41 -1.17 -36.24
CA GLY A 458 15.32 -0.35 -35.44
C GLY A 458 14.91 -0.16 -33.98
N LEU A 459 13.76 -0.70 -33.55
CA LEU A 459 13.28 -0.65 -32.17
C LEU A 459 13.74 -1.88 -31.38
N THR A 460 14.03 -1.72 -30.09
CA THR A 460 14.53 -2.78 -29.22
C THR A 460 13.86 -2.73 -27.85
N SER A 461 14.12 -3.75 -27.02
CA SER A 461 13.65 -3.77 -25.63
C SER A 461 14.39 -2.81 -24.69
N SER A 462 15.52 -2.22 -25.13
CA SER A 462 16.45 -1.48 -24.28
C SER A 462 16.21 0.03 -24.20
N GLU A 463 15.30 0.57 -25.01
CA GLU A 463 14.91 1.98 -24.93
C GLU A 463 13.62 2.12 -24.11
N ASP A 464 13.67 3.00 -23.12
CA ASP A 464 12.57 3.27 -22.20
C ASP A 464 11.73 4.47 -22.66
N LEU A 465 10.44 4.22 -22.85
CA LEU A 465 9.37 5.20 -22.94
C LEU A 465 8.62 5.27 -21.61
N TRP A 466 7.98 6.42 -21.36
CA TRP A 466 7.04 6.63 -20.27
C TRP A 466 5.64 6.83 -20.81
N VAL A 467 4.70 6.04 -20.28
CA VAL A 467 3.27 6.16 -20.51
C VAL A 467 2.70 7.21 -19.57
N MET A 468 2.32 8.36 -20.14
CA MET A 468 1.73 9.47 -19.40
C MET A 468 0.21 9.51 -19.66
N PRO A 469 -0.64 9.30 -18.64
CA PRO A 469 -2.09 9.39 -18.83
C PRO A 469 -2.52 10.81 -19.19
N ASP A 470 -3.47 10.92 -20.11
CA ASP A 470 -4.16 12.16 -20.41
C ASP A 470 -5.50 12.20 -19.66
N VAL A 471 -5.54 12.96 -18.58
CA VAL A 471 -6.66 12.98 -17.64
C VAL A 471 -7.96 13.47 -18.27
N SER A 472 -7.90 14.32 -19.30
CA SER A 472 -9.11 14.80 -19.99
C SER A 472 -9.77 13.73 -20.87
N THR A 473 -9.13 12.57 -21.02
CA THR A 473 -9.57 11.45 -21.86
C THR A 473 -10.11 10.27 -21.04
N ILE A 474 -10.34 10.47 -19.73
CA ILE A 474 -10.85 9.40 -18.88
C ILE A 474 -12.33 9.17 -19.16
N ILE A 475 -12.68 7.91 -19.43
CA ILE A 475 -14.06 7.43 -19.47
C ILE A 475 -14.21 6.20 -18.58
N GLN A 476 -15.35 6.10 -17.89
CA GLN A 476 -15.76 4.85 -17.24
C GLN A 476 -16.22 3.87 -18.31
N LEU A 477 -15.82 2.59 -18.21
CA LEU A 477 -16.24 1.59 -19.20
C LEU A 477 -17.66 1.10 -18.86
N PRO A 478 -18.68 1.31 -19.72
CA PRO A 478 -20.05 0.88 -19.45
C PRO A 478 -20.16 -0.64 -19.27
N HIS A 479 -19.47 -1.40 -20.13
CA HIS A 479 -19.41 -2.86 -20.06
C HIS A 479 -18.55 -3.40 -18.90
N HIS A 480 -17.86 -2.53 -18.15
CA HIS A 480 -17.10 -2.94 -16.97
C HIS A 480 -17.00 -1.79 -15.95
N PRO A 481 -18.09 -1.45 -15.22
CA PRO A 481 -18.19 -0.18 -14.47
C PRO A 481 -17.14 0.03 -13.38
N LYS A 482 -16.50 -1.04 -12.87
CA LYS A 482 -15.38 -0.93 -11.92
C LYS A 482 -14.05 -0.52 -12.58
N HIS A 483 -14.03 -0.31 -13.89
CA HIS A 483 -12.86 0.09 -14.66
C HIS A 483 -13.12 1.41 -15.38
N ALA A 484 -12.07 2.21 -15.49
CA ALA A 484 -12.00 3.34 -16.42
C ALA A 484 -10.87 3.09 -17.42
N MET A 485 -10.92 3.76 -18.57
CA MET A 485 -9.79 3.86 -19.48
C MET A 485 -9.40 5.33 -19.68
N THR A 486 -8.12 5.56 -19.93
CA THR A 486 -7.55 6.86 -20.29
C THR A 486 -6.60 6.65 -21.45
N LEU A 487 -6.60 7.56 -22.40
CA LEU A 487 -5.60 7.60 -23.46
C LEU A 487 -4.31 8.21 -22.93
N VAL A 488 -3.20 7.94 -23.61
CA VAL A 488 -1.88 8.28 -23.09
C VAL A 488 -1.04 9.01 -24.13
N HIS A 489 -0.07 9.77 -23.64
CA HIS A 489 1.08 10.21 -24.41
C HIS A 489 2.29 9.33 -24.06
N LEU A 490 3.07 8.95 -25.06
CA LEU A 490 4.38 8.34 -24.84
C LEU A 490 5.42 9.46 -24.83
N LYS A 491 6.37 9.36 -23.90
CA LYS A 491 7.52 10.26 -23.78
C LYS A 491 8.80 9.45 -23.69
N ASP A 492 9.90 10.01 -24.16
CA ASP A 492 11.25 9.50 -23.91
C ASP A 492 11.95 10.38 -22.87
N ARG A 493 13.28 10.23 -22.73
CA ARG A 493 14.10 10.98 -21.76
C ARG A 493 14.11 12.49 -22.00
N ASP A 494 13.84 12.93 -23.23
CA ASP A 494 13.81 14.35 -23.61
C ASP A 494 12.41 14.96 -23.45
N GLY A 495 11.44 14.18 -22.96
CA GLY A 495 10.09 14.61 -22.66
C GLY A 495 9.11 14.53 -23.83
N GLY A 496 9.54 14.08 -25.02
CA GLY A 496 8.68 13.94 -26.18
C GLY A 496 9.31 13.08 -27.29
N THR A 497 8.54 12.11 -27.79
CA THR A 497 9.01 11.13 -28.77
C THR A 497 8.21 11.18 -30.08
N SER A 498 8.86 10.82 -31.19
CA SER A 498 8.19 10.55 -32.48
C SER A 498 7.39 9.24 -32.46
N LEU A 499 7.67 8.36 -31.50
CA LEU A 499 7.01 7.06 -31.31
C LEU A 499 5.62 7.16 -30.69
N CYS A 500 5.10 8.37 -30.47
CA CYS A 500 3.73 8.60 -30.00
C CYS A 500 2.86 9.17 -31.14
N PRO A 501 2.03 8.34 -31.80
CA PRO A 501 1.13 8.81 -32.87
C PRO A 501 0.17 9.91 -32.39
N ARG A 502 -0.38 9.76 -31.17
CA ARG A 502 -1.30 10.75 -30.57
C ARG A 502 -0.65 12.12 -30.36
N SER A 503 0.56 12.16 -29.80
CA SER A 503 1.32 13.41 -29.66
C SER A 503 1.67 14.02 -31.03
N THR A 504 1.94 13.17 -32.03
CA THR A 504 2.21 13.63 -33.41
C THR A 504 0.98 14.27 -34.04
N ALA A 505 -0.20 13.66 -33.92
CA ALA A 505 -1.47 14.22 -34.38
C ALA A 505 -1.78 15.56 -33.69
N HIS A 506 -1.61 15.62 -32.36
CA HIS A 506 -1.83 16.85 -31.59
C HIS A 506 -0.97 18.01 -32.09
N ARG A 507 0.32 17.78 -32.39
CA ARG A 507 1.21 18.82 -32.95
C ARG A 507 0.72 19.35 -34.29
N GLN A 508 0.18 18.50 -35.16
CA GLN A 508 -0.33 18.96 -36.47
C GLN A 508 -1.64 19.74 -36.34
N VAL A 509 -2.53 19.33 -35.42
CA VAL A 509 -3.77 20.06 -35.13
C VAL A 509 -3.47 21.45 -34.54
N GLU A 510 -2.53 21.57 -33.61
CA GLU A 510 -2.13 22.87 -33.07
C GLU A 510 -1.51 23.78 -34.15
N ARG A 511 -0.70 23.22 -35.06
CA ARG A 511 -0.16 23.97 -36.20
C ARG A 511 -1.26 24.50 -37.14
N LEU A 512 -2.37 23.77 -37.31
CA LEU A 512 -3.50 24.26 -38.08
C LEU A 512 -4.24 25.39 -37.35
N LYS A 513 -4.41 25.27 -36.03
CA LYS A 513 -5.01 26.32 -35.20
C LYS A 513 -4.22 27.63 -35.24
N GLU A 514 -2.89 27.57 -35.26
CA GLU A 514 -2.01 28.74 -35.44
C GLU A 514 -2.29 29.49 -36.77
N LEU A 515 -2.82 28.79 -37.78
CA LEU A 515 -3.24 29.37 -39.06
C LEU A 515 -4.72 29.82 -39.06
N GLY A 516 -5.40 29.74 -37.92
CA GLY A 516 -6.83 30.04 -37.78
C GLY A 516 -7.72 29.02 -38.52
N LEU A 517 -7.29 27.76 -38.58
CA LEU A 517 -8.00 26.67 -39.23
C LEU A 517 -8.24 25.52 -38.26
N ASP A 518 -9.42 24.91 -38.37
CA ASP A 518 -9.78 23.68 -37.65
C ASP A 518 -10.11 22.57 -38.65
N VAL A 519 -9.92 21.32 -38.23
CA VAL A 519 -10.34 20.14 -39.00
C VAL A 519 -11.34 19.36 -38.18
N TYR A 520 -12.48 19.06 -38.79
CA TYR A 520 -13.47 18.15 -38.25
C TYR A 520 -13.40 16.81 -38.98
N CYS A 521 -13.43 15.74 -38.20
CA CYS A 521 -13.33 14.36 -38.65
C CYS A 521 -14.59 13.59 -38.26
N GLY A 522 -15.14 12.79 -39.17
CA GLY A 522 -16.17 11.79 -38.89
C GLY A 522 -15.67 10.40 -39.25
N PHE A 523 -16.02 9.40 -38.44
CA PHE A 523 -15.65 8.01 -38.66
C PHE A 523 -16.88 7.11 -38.85
N GLU A 524 -16.82 6.25 -39.86
CA GLU A 524 -17.72 5.11 -40.08
C GLU A 524 -16.90 3.84 -39.84
N ASN A 525 -17.32 2.99 -38.91
CA ASN A 525 -16.59 1.78 -38.53
C ASN A 525 -17.38 0.53 -38.84
N GLU A 526 -16.79 -0.32 -39.67
CA GLU A 526 -17.33 -1.62 -40.02
C GLU A 526 -16.66 -2.72 -39.16
N PHE A 527 -17.46 -3.68 -38.70
CA PHE A 527 -16.97 -4.87 -37.98
C PHE A 527 -17.92 -6.04 -38.16
N ASN A 528 -17.39 -7.27 -38.04
CA ASN A 528 -18.21 -8.48 -37.99
C ASN A 528 -18.41 -8.94 -36.55
N LEU A 529 -19.59 -9.45 -36.25
CA LEU A 529 -19.89 -10.17 -35.01
C LEU A 529 -19.90 -11.67 -35.27
N TYR A 530 -19.24 -12.40 -34.39
CA TYR A 530 -19.20 -13.85 -34.38
C TYR A 530 -19.76 -14.40 -33.07
N THR A 531 -20.40 -15.56 -33.14
CA THR A 531 -20.77 -16.37 -31.99
C THR A 531 -19.53 -17.00 -31.34
N ALA A 532 -19.69 -17.59 -30.16
CA ALA A 532 -18.62 -18.35 -29.49
C ALA A 532 -18.09 -19.55 -30.31
N GLN A 533 -18.83 -19.99 -31.33
CA GLN A 533 -18.43 -21.05 -32.26
C GLN A 533 -17.71 -20.51 -33.52
N ASN A 534 -17.38 -19.21 -33.55
CA ASN A 534 -16.78 -18.51 -34.69
C ASN A 534 -17.67 -18.45 -35.95
N GLU A 535 -18.99 -18.54 -35.78
CA GLU A 535 -19.96 -18.36 -36.87
C GLU A 535 -20.50 -16.93 -36.88
N PRO A 536 -20.72 -16.29 -38.05
CA PRO A 536 -21.38 -14.99 -38.15
C PRO A 536 -22.75 -14.99 -37.46
N VAL A 537 -23.10 -13.90 -36.79
CA VAL A 537 -24.39 -13.79 -36.07
C VAL A 537 -25.60 -13.75 -36.99
N ASP A 538 -25.42 -13.37 -38.25
CA ASP A 538 -26.43 -13.40 -39.29
C ASP A 538 -25.83 -13.72 -40.68
N SER A 539 -26.68 -14.02 -41.66
CA SER A 539 -26.31 -14.28 -43.05
C SER A 539 -27.17 -13.49 -44.06
N THR A 540 -27.69 -12.35 -43.61
CA THR A 540 -28.63 -11.53 -44.38
C THR A 540 -27.92 -10.65 -45.42
N SER A 541 -28.69 -10.03 -46.32
CA SER A 541 -28.11 -9.03 -47.24
C SER A 541 -28.05 -7.64 -46.62
N TYR A 542 -27.30 -6.75 -47.26
CA TYR A 542 -27.18 -5.33 -46.92
C TYR A 542 -28.51 -4.70 -46.44
N CYS A 543 -28.46 -4.02 -45.28
CA CYS A 543 -29.58 -3.27 -44.67
C CYS A 543 -30.86 -4.10 -44.39
N GLN A 544 -30.79 -5.43 -44.29
CA GLN A 544 -31.99 -6.23 -43.97
C GLN A 544 -32.39 -6.10 -42.50
N THR A 545 -33.68 -5.84 -42.26
CA THR A 545 -34.25 -5.70 -40.91
C THR A 545 -34.14 -6.96 -40.06
N LEU A 546 -33.95 -8.14 -40.67
CA LEU A 546 -33.81 -9.39 -39.93
C LEU A 546 -32.51 -9.43 -39.10
N ALA A 547 -31.39 -8.91 -39.63
CA ALA A 547 -30.14 -8.82 -38.87
C ALA A 547 -30.28 -7.90 -37.64
N ILE A 548 -31.05 -6.81 -37.77
CA ILE A 548 -31.37 -5.92 -36.66
C ILE A 548 -32.14 -6.70 -35.57
N ASN A 549 -33.17 -7.46 -35.96
CA ASN A 549 -33.95 -8.25 -35.00
C ASN A 549 -33.13 -9.38 -34.35
N GLN A 550 -32.20 -9.99 -35.08
CA GLN A 550 -31.34 -11.06 -34.56
C GLN A 550 -30.31 -10.55 -33.56
N SER A 551 -29.85 -9.31 -33.73
CA SER A 551 -28.86 -8.66 -32.86
C SER A 551 -29.44 -7.57 -31.95
N ALA A 552 -30.76 -7.57 -31.73
CA ALA A 552 -31.47 -6.47 -31.06
C ALA A 552 -30.89 -6.14 -29.66
N THR A 553 -30.69 -7.15 -28.81
CA THR A 553 -30.09 -6.95 -27.47
C THR A 553 -28.70 -6.32 -27.54
N PHE A 554 -27.86 -6.79 -28.47
CA PHE A 554 -26.54 -6.21 -28.67
C PHE A 554 -26.62 -4.75 -29.14
N LEU A 555 -27.55 -4.44 -30.04
CA LEU A 555 -27.75 -3.08 -30.54
C LEU A 555 -28.25 -2.13 -29.45
N ASP A 556 -29.19 -2.59 -28.61
CA ASP A 556 -29.69 -1.83 -27.46
C ASP A 556 -28.54 -1.51 -26.49
N ASP A 557 -27.80 -2.53 -26.05
CA ASP A 557 -26.65 -2.37 -25.14
C ASP A 557 -25.55 -1.49 -25.75
N LEU A 558 -25.33 -1.59 -27.07
CA LEU A 558 -24.32 -0.79 -27.77
C LEU A 558 -24.72 0.68 -27.81
N VAL A 559 -25.98 0.98 -28.13
CA VAL A 559 -26.50 2.35 -28.17
C VAL A 559 -26.41 2.99 -26.78
N GLU A 560 -26.80 2.26 -25.73
CA GLU A 560 -26.68 2.73 -24.35
C GLU A 560 -25.22 2.99 -23.95
N ALA A 561 -24.32 2.04 -24.23
CA ALA A 561 -22.90 2.19 -23.90
C ALA A 561 -22.22 3.34 -24.66
N ILE A 562 -22.60 3.58 -25.93
CA ILE A 562 -22.09 4.72 -26.72
C ILE A 562 -22.62 6.05 -26.14
N ALA A 563 -23.88 6.09 -25.70
CA ALA A 563 -24.46 7.26 -25.05
C ALA A 563 -23.79 7.57 -23.69
N ASP A 564 -23.48 6.56 -22.89
CA ASP A 564 -22.85 6.69 -21.57
C ASP A 564 -21.47 7.37 -21.62
N ILE A 565 -20.72 7.17 -22.72
CA ILE A 565 -19.42 7.83 -22.93
C ILE A 565 -19.55 9.18 -23.65
N GLY A 566 -20.78 9.65 -23.88
CA GLY A 566 -21.09 10.92 -24.54
C GLY A 566 -20.77 10.95 -26.04
N ALA A 567 -20.65 9.79 -26.69
CA ALA A 567 -20.30 9.72 -28.10
C ALA A 567 -21.50 10.07 -28.99
N PRO A 568 -21.32 10.89 -30.03
CA PRO A 568 -22.43 11.39 -30.84
C PRO A 568 -22.79 10.38 -31.94
N LEU A 569 -23.47 9.30 -31.55
CA LEU A 569 -23.97 8.28 -32.47
C LEU A 569 -24.89 8.89 -33.52
N TRP A 570 -24.61 8.61 -34.79
CA TRP A 570 -25.46 9.04 -35.89
C TRP A 570 -26.26 7.90 -36.49
N LEU A 571 -25.61 6.76 -36.75
CA LEU A 571 -26.20 5.64 -37.47
C LEU A 571 -25.57 4.32 -37.03
N VAL A 572 -26.39 3.27 -36.96
CA VAL A 572 -25.95 1.88 -36.91
C VAL A 572 -26.79 1.08 -37.89
N HIS A 573 -26.17 0.23 -38.71
CA HIS A 573 -26.90 -0.63 -39.63
C HIS A 573 -26.15 -1.93 -39.99
N PRO A 574 -26.85 -2.99 -40.41
CA PRO A 574 -26.22 -4.18 -41.00
C PRO A 574 -25.61 -3.84 -42.37
N GLU A 575 -24.34 -4.21 -42.54
CA GLU A 575 -23.51 -3.88 -43.70
C GLU A 575 -23.50 -5.03 -44.73
N ALA A 576 -22.66 -4.94 -45.76
CA ALA A 576 -22.70 -5.80 -46.94
C ALA A 576 -22.17 -7.25 -46.74
N CYS A 577 -21.52 -7.56 -45.62
CA CYS A 577 -21.01 -8.90 -45.29
C CYS A 577 -21.83 -9.58 -44.18
N VAL A 578 -21.80 -10.91 -44.14
CA VAL A 578 -22.48 -11.71 -43.10
C VAL A 578 -22.00 -11.32 -41.69
N GLY A 579 -22.94 -11.09 -40.76
CA GLY A 579 -22.62 -10.67 -39.40
C GLY A 579 -22.01 -9.26 -39.31
N GLN A 580 -21.98 -8.49 -40.40
CA GLN A 580 -21.30 -7.20 -40.45
C GLN A 580 -22.23 -6.06 -40.06
N PHE A 581 -21.72 -5.14 -39.25
CA PHE A 581 -22.39 -3.92 -38.86
C PHE A 581 -21.47 -2.73 -39.10
N GLU A 582 -22.07 -1.60 -39.46
CA GLU A 582 -21.40 -0.31 -39.50
C GLU A 582 -21.95 0.60 -38.39
N VAL A 583 -21.06 1.28 -37.68
CA VAL A 583 -21.38 2.34 -36.71
C VAL A 583 -20.76 3.65 -37.16
N THR A 584 -21.60 4.68 -37.33
CA THR A 584 -21.21 6.03 -37.74
C THR A 584 -21.35 7.00 -36.58
N LEU A 585 -20.30 7.76 -36.30
CA LEU A 585 -20.34 8.90 -35.38
C LEU A 585 -20.42 10.22 -36.16
N THR A 586 -21.08 11.22 -35.58
CA THR A 586 -21.03 12.57 -36.16
C THR A 586 -19.62 13.15 -36.11
N LYS A 587 -19.40 14.23 -36.86
CA LYS A 587 -18.10 14.90 -36.90
C LYS A 587 -17.73 15.52 -35.54
N LEU A 588 -16.48 15.33 -35.14
CA LEU A 588 -15.85 15.95 -33.98
C LEU A 588 -14.58 16.69 -34.42
N LEU A 589 -13.99 17.52 -33.55
CA LEU A 589 -12.66 18.07 -33.84
C LEU A 589 -11.66 16.92 -34.00
N ALA A 590 -10.65 17.11 -34.86
CA ALA A 590 -9.77 16.01 -35.31
C ALA A 590 -9.17 15.17 -34.17
N MET A 591 -8.73 15.78 -33.07
CA MET A 591 -8.22 15.05 -31.90
C MET A 591 -9.31 14.30 -31.14
N GLU A 592 -10.46 14.94 -30.91
CA GLU A 592 -11.61 14.32 -30.25
C GLU A 592 -12.14 13.14 -31.06
N ALA A 593 -12.22 13.27 -32.38
CA ALA A 593 -12.62 12.20 -33.28
C ALA A 593 -11.65 11.02 -33.24
N ALA A 594 -10.34 11.29 -33.23
CA ALA A 594 -9.32 10.25 -33.15
C ALA A 594 -9.34 9.52 -31.80
N ASP A 595 -9.55 10.23 -30.70
CA ASP A 595 -9.70 9.64 -29.37
C ASP A 595 -11.00 8.82 -29.28
N MET A 596 -12.10 9.36 -29.80
CA MET A 596 -13.41 8.71 -29.85
C MET A 596 -13.39 7.41 -30.68
N GLN A 597 -12.63 7.40 -31.77
CA GLN A 597 -12.39 6.21 -32.57
C GLN A 597 -11.78 5.05 -31.77
N LEU A 598 -10.90 5.35 -30.81
CA LEU A 598 -10.32 4.33 -29.93
C LEU A 598 -11.34 3.85 -28.88
N TYR A 599 -12.12 4.76 -28.30
CA TYR A 599 -13.19 4.39 -27.37
C TYR A 599 -14.22 3.50 -28.03
N LEU A 600 -14.71 3.88 -29.21
CA LEU A 600 -15.75 3.15 -29.91
C LEU A 600 -15.36 1.68 -30.16
N ARG A 601 -14.12 1.43 -30.61
CA ARG A 601 -13.62 0.07 -30.84
C ARG A 601 -13.54 -0.75 -29.56
N GLU A 602 -13.15 -0.14 -28.43
CA GLU A 602 -13.12 -0.81 -27.13
C GLU A 602 -14.54 -1.11 -26.62
N ILE A 603 -15.47 -0.16 -26.78
CA ILE A 603 -16.88 -0.33 -26.40
C ILE A 603 -17.54 -1.43 -27.21
N ILE A 604 -17.41 -1.43 -28.55
CA ILE A 604 -17.98 -2.47 -29.42
C ILE A 604 -17.50 -3.86 -28.99
N LYS A 605 -16.19 -4.02 -28.75
CA LYS A 605 -15.63 -5.30 -28.29
C LYS A 605 -16.16 -5.71 -26.92
N GLY A 606 -16.23 -4.79 -25.97
CA GLY A 606 -16.71 -5.05 -24.63
C GLY A 606 -18.18 -5.44 -24.58
N VAL A 607 -19.04 -4.70 -25.29
CA VAL A 607 -20.48 -4.97 -25.38
C VAL A 607 -20.75 -6.28 -26.14
N ALA A 608 -20.02 -6.53 -27.24
CA ALA A 608 -20.11 -7.80 -27.96
C ALA A 608 -19.77 -8.96 -27.02
N PHE A 609 -18.70 -8.85 -26.23
CA PHE A 609 -18.31 -9.88 -25.28
C PHE A 609 -19.38 -10.13 -24.20
N GLN A 610 -20.02 -9.07 -23.67
CA GLN A 610 -21.12 -9.22 -22.71
C GLN A 610 -22.35 -9.92 -23.31
N ASN A 611 -22.58 -9.74 -24.60
CA ASN A 611 -23.65 -10.39 -25.36
C ASN A 611 -23.27 -11.80 -25.87
N GLY A 612 -22.11 -12.34 -25.48
CA GLY A 612 -21.66 -13.66 -25.90
C GLY A 612 -21.12 -13.71 -27.34
N TYR A 613 -20.81 -12.56 -27.93
CA TYR A 613 -20.24 -12.39 -29.26
C TYR A 613 -18.76 -11.98 -29.23
N GLN A 614 -18.11 -12.07 -30.38
CA GLN A 614 -16.77 -11.54 -30.64
C GLN A 614 -16.83 -10.54 -31.79
N ALA A 615 -16.39 -9.31 -31.54
CA ALA A 615 -16.28 -8.29 -32.57
C ALA A 615 -14.92 -8.35 -33.27
N CYS A 616 -14.94 -8.43 -34.60
CA CYS A 616 -13.77 -8.53 -35.47
C CYS A 616 -13.68 -7.33 -36.40
N PHE A 617 -12.56 -6.61 -36.33
CA PHE A 617 -12.24 -5.45 -37.18
C PHE A 617 -11.23 -5.80 -38.27
N LEU A 618 -11.08 -7.08 -38.60
CA LEU A 618 -10.13 -7.52 -39.60
C LEU A 618 -10.56 -6.96 -40.97
N PRO A 619 -9.66 -6.32 -41.77
CA PRO A 619 -10.06 -5.64 -43.00
C PRO A 619 -10.72 -6.53 -44.04
N LYS A 620 -10.30 -7.79 -44.11
CA LYS A 620 -10.86 -8.80 -45.01
C LYS A 620 -11.06 -10.10 -44.22
N PRO A 621 -12.24 -10.31 -43.62
CA PRO A 621 -12.53 -11.52 -42.85
C PRO A 621 -12.90 -12.71 -43.75
N PHE A 622 -13.50 -12.42 -44.91
CA PHE A 622 -13.85 -13.41 -45.92
C PHE A 622 -13.27 -13.00 -47.27
N GLU A 623 -12.60 -13.93 -47.94
CA GLU A 623 -11.91 -13.69 -49.20
C GLU A 623 -12.84 -13.13 -50.30
N MET A 624 -14.07 -13.67 -50.38
CA MET A 624 -15.02 -13.39 -51.47
C MET A 624 -16.18 -12.46 -51.08
N GLN A 625 -16.18 -11.84 -49.90
CA GLN A 625 -17.25 -10.92 -49.46
C GLN A 625 -16.73 -9.49 -49.21
N ALA A 626 -17.60 -8.56 -48.85
CA ALA A 626 -17.18 -7.22 -48.42
C ALA A 626 -16.22 -7.29 -47.22
N GLY A 627 -15.33 -6.31 -47.11
CA GLY A 627 -14.36 -6.19 -46.02
C GLY A 627 -14.78 -5.13 -44.99
N ASN A 628 -14.05 -5.02 -43.89
CA ASN A 628 -14.25 -3.98 -42.88
C ASN A 628 -13.32 -2.78 -43.12
N GLY A 629 -13.91 -1.58 -43.13
CA GLY A 629 -13.25 -0.29 -43.20
C GLY A 629 -13.41 0.56 -41.95
N ALA A 630 -12.61 1.63 -41.94
CA ALA A 630 -12.81 2.80 -41.10
C ALA A 630 -12.81 4.03 -42.02
N HIS A 631 -13.98 4.45 -42.51
CA HIS A 631 -14.04 5.60 -43.41
C HIS A 631 -13.79 6.88 -42.61
N LEU A 632 -12.86 7.71 -43.08
CA LEU A 632 -12.50 8.97 -42.44
C LEU A 632 -12.94 10.14 -43.31
N HIS A 633 -13.96 10.86 -42.85
CA HIS A 633 -14.45 12.06 -43.50
C HIS A 633 -13.75 13.29 -42.91
N LEU A 634 -13.12 14.10 -43.76
CA LEU A 634 -12.42 15.31 -43.34
C LEU A 634 -13.12 16.56 -43.87
N SER A 635 -13.23 17.58 -43.02
CA SER A 635 -13.69 18.92 -43.44
C SER A 635 -12.83 20.00 -42.79
N LEU A 636 -12.51 21.04 -43.55
CA LEU A 636 -11.66 22.16 -43.14
C LEU A 636 -12.53 23.37 -42.79
N TRP A 637 -12.26 23.99 -41.66
CA TRP A 637 -13.10 25.06 -41.10
C TRP A 637 -12.28 26.28 -40.71
N ARG A 638 -12.95 27.42 -40.67
CA ARG A 638 -12.46 28.65 -40.06
C ARG A 638 -13.56 29.22 -39.19
N GLY A 639 -13.42 29.12 -37.87
CA GLY A 639 -14.51 29.44 -36.95
C GLY A 639 -15.72 28.54 -37.23
N HIS A 640 -16.86 29.14 -37.60
CA HIS A 640 -18.09 28.41 -37.91
C HIS A 640 -18.30 28.12 -39.40
N ASP A 641 -17.38 28.54 -40.27
CA ASP A 641 -17.51 28.37 -41.71
C ASP A 641 -16.84 27.07 -42.19
N ASN A 642 -17.63 26.19 -42.82
CA ASN A 642 -17.11 25.02 -43.51
C ASN A 642 -16.54 25.44 -44.86
N LEU A 643 -15.22 25.35 -45.03
CA LEU A 643 -14.57 25.75 -46.26
C LEU A 643 -14.66 24.67 -47.36
N THR A 644 -14.98 23.43 -46.99
CA THR A 644 -14.96 22.27 -47.91
C THR A 644 -16.13 22.24 -48.88
N THR A 645 -17.22 22.98 -48.63
CA THR A 645 -18.42 22.99 -49.49
C THR A 645 -18.16 23.53 -50.90
N ASP A 646 -17.36 24.58 -51.03
CA ASP A 646 -17.18 25.33 -52.30
C ASP A 646 -15.78 25.17 -52.91
N LEU A 647 -14.96 24.25 -52.38
CA LEU A 647 -13.61 23.91 -52.83
C LEU A 647 -12.71 25.12 -53.21
N PRO A 648 -12.54 26.10 -52.29
CA PRO A 648 -11.65 27.24 -52.53
C PRO A 648 -10.18 26.79 -52.71
N PRO A 649 -9.28 27.65 -53.23
CA PRO A 649 -7.87 27.30 -53.44
C PRO A 649 -7.19 26.67 -52.22
N LEU A 650 -7.50 27.17 -51.02
CA LEU A 650 -6.98 26.60 -49.77
C LEU A 650 -7.38 25.14 -49.56
N VAL A 651 -8.65 24.77 -49.82
CA VAL A 651 -9.13 23.38 -49.69
C VAL A 651 -8.50 22.50 -50.78
N LYS A 652 -8.30 23.03 -51.99
CA LYS A 652 -7.57 22.30 -53.04
C LYS A 652 -6.13 22.00 -52.64
N HIS A 653 -5.44 22.95 -52.00
CA HIS A 653 -4.10 22.71 -51.45
C HIS A 653 -4.11 21.68 -50.31
N PHE A 654 -5.11 21.73 -49.43
CA PHE A 654 -5.32 20.72 -48.38
C PHE A 654 -5.48 19.31 -48.98
N MET A 655 -6.35 19.15 -49.97
CA MET A 655 -6.54 17.87 -50.69
C MET A 655 -5.27 17.43 -51.42
N ALA A 656 -4.57 18.36 -52.08
CA ALA A 656 -3.31 18.07 -52.76
C ALA A 656 -2.24 17.55 -51.79
N GLY A 657 -2.19 18.08 -50.56
CA GLY A 657 -1.31 17.58 -49.50
C GLY A 657 -1.62 16.14 -49.10
N ILE A 658 -2.90 15.80 -48.92
CA ILE A 658 -3.33 14.42 -48.63
C ILE A 658 -2.90 13.48 -49.76
N LEU A 659 -3.18 13.86 -51.01
CA LEU A 659 -2.81 13.06 -52.19
C LEU A 659 -1.29 12.91 -52.34
N ALA A 660 -0.52 13.95 -52.05
CA ALA A 660 0.94 13.91 -52.10
C ALA A 660 1.55 12.97 -51.05
N HIS A 661 0.84 12.70 -49.95
CA HIS A 661 1.27 11.80 -48.88
C HIS A 661 0.53 10.46 -48.87
N LEU A 662 -0.26 10.15 -49.91
CA LEU A 662 -1.14 8.97 -49.94
C LEU A 662 -0.38 7.66 -49.68
N ASP A 663 0.79 7.46 -50.29
CA ASP A 663 1.60 6.25 -50.08
C ASP A 663 2.03 6.09 -48.61
N GLY A 664 2.40 7.20 -47.95
CA GLY A 664 2.76 7.20 -46.54
C GLY A 664 1.56 6.99 -45.62
N ILE A 665 0.40 7.54 -45.99
CA ILE A 665 -0.87 7.30 -45.28
C ILE A 665 -1.22 5.82 -45.35
N LEU A 666 -1.21 5.22 -46.56
CA LEU A 666 -1.49 3.80 -46.76
C LEU A 666 -0.52 2.89 -45.99
N ALA A 667 0.76 3.24 -45.91
CA ALA A 667 1.72 2.47 -45.12
C ALA A 667 1.33 2.36 -43.64
N VAL A 668 0.64 3.36 -43.08
CA VAL A 668 0.20 3.38 -41.67
C VAL A 668 -1.23 2.89 -41.51
N SER A 669 -2.15 3.32 -42.39
CA SER A 669 -3.58 2.95 -42.30
C SER A 669 -3.86 1.54 -42.83
N CYS A 670 -2.97 0.97 -43.64
CA CYS A 670 -3.03 -0.40 -44.14
C CYS A 670 -1.86 -1.23 -43.56
N ALA A 671 -1.80 -1.32 -42.24
CA ALA A 671 -0.68 -1.90 -41.48
C ALA A 671 -0.43 -3.41 -41.71
N THR A 672 -1.32 -4.11 -42.45
CA THR A 672 -1.19 -5.55 -42.73
C THR A 672 -1.42 -5.86 -44.21
N VAL A 673 -0.84 -6.97 -44.70
CA VAL A 673 -1.11 -7.49 -46.05
C VAL A 673 -2.62 -7.66 -46.29
N ASN A 674 -3.35 -8.06 -45.25
CA ASN A 674 -4.80 -8.20 -45.30
C ASN A 674 -5.55 -6.89 -45.59
N SER A 675 -4.97 -5.75 -45.18
CA SER A 675 -5.53 -4.43 -45.47
C SER A 675 -5.52 -4.13 -46.98
N TYR A 676 -4.44 -4.50 -47.67
CA TYR A 676 -4.33 -4.33 -49.12
C TYR A 676 -5.26 -5.26 -49.89
N ALA A 677 -5.58 -6.44 -49.34
CA ALA A 677 -6.58 -7.34 -49.94
C ALA A 677 -7.98 -6.69 -49.99
N ARG A 678 -8.32 -5.79 -49.06
CA ARG A 678 -9.56 -5.00 -49.10
C ARG A 678 -9.57 -3.97 -50.24
N LEU A 679 -8.41 -3.41 -50.61
CA LEU A 679 -8.27 -2.39 -51.65
C LEU A 679 -8.33 -2.94 -53.08
N ALA A 680 -8.50 -4.25 -53.26
CA ALA A 680 -8.57 -4.88 -54.56
C ALA A 680 -9.87 -4.48 -55.33
N PRO A 681 -9.83 -4.36 -56.67
CA PRO A 681 -11.01 -4.11 -57.48
C PRO A 681 -12.14 -5.10 -57.19
N GLY A 682 -13.39 -4.62 -57.07
CA GLY A 682 -14.57 -5.45 -56.83
C GLY A 682 -14.90 -5.74 -55.36
N CYS A 683 -14.08 -5.28 -54.40
CA CYS A 683 -14.31 -5.50 -52.97
C CYS A 683 -15.18 -4.43 -52.26
N TRP A 684 -15.95 -3.63 -53.01
CA TRP A 684 -16.75 -2.50 -52.49
C TRP A 684 -15.95 -1.60 -51.53
N TYR A 685 -14.92 -0.93 -52.06
CA TYR A 685 -14.16 0.07 -51.30
C TYR A 685 -14.59 1.49 -51.71
N LYS A 686 -14.82 2.36 -50.72
CA LYS A 686 -14.80 3.82 -50.91
C LYS A 686 -13.46 4.33 -50.33
N PRO A 687 -12.61 5.00 -51.12
CA PRO A 687 -11.33 5.55 -50.65
C PRO A 687 -11.51 6.56 -49.52
#